data_AF-A0AAW1JM69-F1
#
_entry.id   AF-A0AAW1JM69-F1
#
_cell.length_a   1.000
_cell.length_b   1.000
_cell.length_c   1.000
_cell.angle_alpha   90.00
_cell.angle_beta   90.00
_cell.angle_gamma   90.00
#
_symmetry.space_group_name_H-M   'P 1'
#
loop_
_entity.id
_entity.type
_entity.pdbx_description
1 polymer ?
#
loop_
_entity_poly.entity_id
_entity_poly.type
_entity_poly.pdbx_seq_one_letter_code
_entity_poly.pdbx_strand_id
1 'polypeptide(L)'
;MDKSGEGNRNWWLTFGAILILTIAIRFHKVTEPDHICWDETHFGKMGSWYINRTFFFDVHPPLGKMLIGLSGYLTGYDGNFAFDKPGDKYENVSYIGMRIFCTAMGASLIPTTFLIVDELTQSILASAMSSLLILFDVGLLTLTQYILLDPLLLCFMMASILGGVKVSSKRIEHFSIMWWMWLMFTGTMLACCISVKFVGLFAVLLVGIMTISDLWEVLGDLTKPFRQINATEMLHLKQICKLNKQIKLRGSIHELGLLKTLPNSITLECYKSATAKLDILDKEDVKKLKLAARLVETTPSAIKPYLKLARYDKPIGTWLLYWPCAWSIAVAANPGFLPDPTMLALFGTGALIMRGAGCTINDMWDRDLDGKVSRTKDRPLVSGDINMTRAWMFLFAQLSCGLAVLLQLNWYSIFLGASSLGLVISYPLMKRYTHWPQMVLGFTFNWGALLGYSAVQGQINWPVCLPLYLAGVCNWPVCLPLYLAGVCWTILYDTIYAHQDKKDDIILGIKSTALIYAHQDKKDDIILGIKSTALRFGNNTKMWLTGFSTTMISSLIVSGIMAQQTWPYYASVGLIATHIASQITTLNIDNPADCASKFISNSQIVTIKHLIARTVCLIIWPICLYMIFFYIHLAVLNRSGNGDGFYSSAFQSQLIGNSLHNASMPRQVAYGAVITIKNHRTGGGYLHSHYHLYPEGVGARQQQITTYTHKDENNRWLIKKYNTDKTDGVHIVRSGDLIRLEHIPTRRNLHSHKEHAPITKKHFQVTGYGENGTGDANDVWRVSIIGEKDGSEITAVNCKIKLVHYLQTCILTTSGKQLPKWGYEQQEVTCNPNLRDPNAVWNVEENMFDKLENVSFEVYAPSFLDRFIESHAVMFQGNAGLKPKEGEITSRPWQWPINYRGQFFSGSNYRIYLLGNPIIWWSNLVFLAVFLVVFLANAVKYQRGYIKSFSDAQHRKLIGCAWLFLGWTLHYVPFWAMGRVLYFHHYFPALLFNSMLTGIILDYLLEEMLKYFPKNIAHTIYHTLLVAILSTVVYSFVLFSPLAYGMSGPNANEPNSTMYGLKWLESWEF
;
A
#
# COMPACT_ATOMS: atom_id res chain seq x y z
N MET A 1 -8.06 26.70 -5.62
CA MET A 1 -8.11 27.82 -6.59
C MET A 1 -9.56 28.08 -6.88
N ASP A 2 -10.06 29.26 -6.52
CA ASP A 2 -11.48 29.62 -6.61
C ASP A 2 -11.90 29.87 -8.06
N LYS A 3 -12.85 29.05 -8.56
CA LYS A 3 -13.62 29.37 -9.76
C LYS A 3 -14.37 30.69 -9.47
N SER A 4 -14.43 31.62 -10.43
CA SER A 4 -15.20 32.87 -10.29
C SER A 4 -16.62 32.58 -9.78
N GLY A 5 -17.25 33.51 -9.03
CA GLY A 5 -18.54 33.26 -8.37
C GLY A 5 -19.64 32.71 -9.31
N GLU A 6 -19.64 33.14 -10.57
CA GLU A 6 -20.54 32.64 -11.60
C GLU A 6 -20.20 31.23 -12.11
N GLY A 7 -18.90 30.92 -12.27
CA GLY A 7 -18.43 29.58 -12.66
C GLY A 7 -18.71 28.53 -11.58
N ASN A 8 -18.65 28.91 -10.31
CA ASN A 8 -18.99 28.01 -9.20
C ASN A 8 -20.50 27.67 -9.20
N ARG A 9 -21.38 28.67 -9.45
CA ARG A 9 -22.83 28.44 -9.54
C ARG A 9 -23.20 27.45 -10.65
N ASN A 10 -22.63 27.64 -11.86
CA ASN A 10 -22.92 26.76 -13.00
C ASN A 10 -22.45 25.32 -12.76
N TRP A 11 -21.33 25.15 -12.05
CA TRP A 11 -20.83 23.84 -11.63
C TRP A 11 -21.84 23.11 -10.74
N TRP A 12 -22.33 23.77 -9.67
CA TRP A 12 -23.31 23.17 -8.75
C TRP A 12 -24.65 22.88 -9.41
N LEU A 13 -25.12 23.76 -10.30
CA LEU A 13 -26.35 23.53 -11.07
C LEU A 13 -26.22 22.29 -11.98
N THR A 14 -25.11 22.19 -12.71
CA THR A 14 -24.87 21.05 -13.61
C THR A 14 -24.73 19.75 -12.84
N PHE A 15 -23.96 19.75 -11.75
CA PHE A 15 -23.78 18.58 -10.89
C PHE A 15 -25.11 18.15 -10.23
N GLY A 16 -25.89 19.11 -9.71
CA GLY A 16 -27.22 18.86 -9.15
C GLY A 16 -28.20 18.27 -10.16
N ALA A 17 -28.21 18.77 -11.39
CA ALA A 17 -29.04 18.21 -12.47
C ALA A 17 -28.66 16.75 -12.80
N ILE A 18 -27.36 16.45 -12.87
CA ILE A 18 -26.87 15.09 -13.10
C ILE A 18 -27.27 14.15 -11.96
N LEU A 19 -27.22 14.61 -10.70
CA LEU A 19 -27.67 13.81 -9.55
C LEU A 19 -29.16 13.48 -9.63
N ILE A 20 -30.01 14.47 -9.95
CA ILE A 20 -31.47 14.26 -10.08
C ILE A 20 -31.77 13.27 -11.21
N LEU A 21 -31.13 13.43 -12.38
CA LEU A 21 -31.29 12.50 -13.50
C LEU A 21 -30.78 11.09 -13.16
N THR A 22 -29.69 11.00 -12.40
CA THR A 22 -29.14 9.72 -11.94
C THR A 22 -30.15 8.97 -11.08
N ILE A 23 -30.78 9.64 -10.12
CA ILE A 23 -31.80 9.04 -9.27
C ILE A 23 -33.01 8.62 -10.12
N ALA A 24 -33.49 9.51 -10.99
CA ALA A 24 -34.67 9.26 -11.82
C ALA A 24 -34.51 8.03 -12.75
N ILE A 25 -33.32 7.85 -13.34
CA ILE A 25 -33.06 6.75 -14.29
C ILE A 25 -32.67 5.46 -13.55
N ARG A 26 -31.74 5.53 -12.59
CA ARG A 26 -31.18 4.32 -11.96
C ARG A 26 -32.16 3.64 -11.00
N PHE A 27 -33.04 4.40 -10.33
CA PHE A 27 -34.03 3.84 -9.42
C PHE A 27 -35.39 3.56 -10.08
N HIS A 28 -35.50 3.77 -11.40
CA HIS A 28 -36.70 3.39 -12.13
C HIS A 28 -36.83 1.86 -12.20
N LYS A 29 -37.99 1.32 -11.81
CA LYS A 29 -38.33 -0.12 -11.91
C LYS A 29 -37.34 -1.09 -11.23
N VAL A 30 -36.67 -0.70 -10.13
CA VAL A 30 -35.72 -1.58 -9.40
C VAL A 30 -36.39 -2.85 -8.84
N THR A 31 -37.67 -2.77 -8.50
CA THR A 31 -38.46 -3.91 -8.00
C THR A 31 -38.89 -4.86 -9.11
N GLU A 32 -38.80 -4.44 -10.38
CA GLU A 32 -39.13 -5.28 -11.53
C GLU A 32 -37.84 -5.84 -12.16
N PRO A 33 -37.81 -7.11 -12.59
CA PRO A 33 -38.83 -8.13 -12.39
C PRO A 33 -38.79 -8.79 -11.02
N ASP A 34 -39.94 -9.29 -10.57
CA ASP A 34 -40.11 -10.02 -9.31
C ASP A 34 -39.67 -11.50 -9.40
N HIS A 35 -38.51 -11.74 -10.00
CA HIS A 35 -37.88 -13.06 -10.10
C HIS A 35 -36.37 -12.96 -10.16
N ILE A 36 -35.71 -14.07 -9.86
CA ILE A 36 -34.26 -14.18 -9.79
C ILE A 36 -33.65 -13.98 -11.18
N CYS A 37 -32.66 -13.10 -11.28
CA CYS A 37 -31.86 -12.90 -12.50
C CYS A 37 -30.57 -13.73 -12.47
N TRP A 38 -29.91 -13.83 -13.63
CA TRP A 38 -28.71 -14.64 -13.91
C TRP A 38 -27.80 -14.97 -12.69
N ASP A 39 -26.97 -14.03 -12.25
CA ASP A 39 -26.00 -14.23 -11.15
C ASP A 39 -26.57 -13.83 -9.76
N GLU A 40 -27.83 -13.39 -9.68
CA GLU A 40 -28.51 -13.21 -8.38
C GLU A 40 -28.67 -14.56 -7.67
N THR A 41 -28.78 -15.65 -8.44
CA THR A 41 -28.75 -17.02 -7.92
C THR A 41 -27.53 -17.29 -7.03
N HIS A 42 -26.35 -16.87 -7.47
CA HIS A 42 -25.10 -17.15 -6.77
C HIS A 42 -24.90 -16.20 -5.58
N PHE A 43 -25.00 -14.89 -5.81
CA PHE A 43 -24.69 -13.89 -4.77
C PHE A 43 -25.80 -13.72 -3.74
N GLY A 44 -27.06 -13.90 -4.11
CA GLY A 44 -28.18 -13.96 -3.17
C GLY A 44 -28.08 -15.17 -2.24
N LYS A 45 -27.70 -16.33 -2.77
CA LYS A 45 -27.41 -17.54 -1.97
C LYS A 45 -26.30 -17.30 -0.96
N MET A 46 -25.23 -16.62 -1.38
CA MET A 46 -24.13 -16.26 -0.49
C MET A 46 -24.52 -15.27 0.59
N GLY A 47 -25.35 -14.28 0.26
CA GLY A 47 -25.95 -13.38 1.26
C GLY A 47 -26.73 -14.16 2.32
N SER A 48 -27.50 -15.16 1.90
CA SER A 48 -28.26 -16.06 2.77
C SER A 48 -27.34 -16.89 3.68
N TRP A 49 -26.23 -17.40 3.14
CA TRP A 49 -25.22 -18.14 3.92
C TRP A 49 -24.54 -17.29 5.00
N TYR A 50 -24.32 -15.99 4.77
CA TYR A 50 -23.82 -15.10 5.83
C TYR A 50 -24.82 -14.92 6.96
N ILE A 51 -26.11 -14.77 6.64
CA ILE A 51 -27.18 -14.64 7.63
C ILE A 51 -27.31 -15.94 8.45
N ASN A 52 -27.27 -17.09 7.77
CA ASN A 52 -27.35 -18.40 8.41
C ASN A 52 -26.03 -18.87 9.05
N ARG A 53 -24.95 -18.11 8.86
CA ARG A 53 -23.58 -18.40 9.33
C ARG A 53 -22.99 -19.70 8.78
N THR A 54 -23.48 -20.17 7.65
CA THR A 54 -23.03 -21.42 7.01
C THR A 54 -21.83 -21.17 6.12
N PHE A 55 -20.73 -21.88 6.38
CA PHE A 55 -19.49 -21.75 5.63
C PHE A 55 -19.64 -22.24 4.19
N PHE A 56 -19.02 -21.51 3.26
CA PHE A 56 -19.04 -21.82 1.84
C PHE A 56 -17.73 -21.40 1.19
N PHE A 57 -17.44 -22.01 0.03
CA PHE A 57 -16.30 -21.67 -0.80
C PHE A 57 -16.73 -20.76 -1.96
N ASP A 58 -15.93 -19.74 -2.28
CA ASP A 58 -16.05 -18.96 -3.51
C ASP A 58 -14.68 -18.43 -3.98
N VAL A 59 -14.57 -18.14 -5.28
CA VAL A 59 -13.35 -17.60 -5.90
C VAL A 59 -13.12 -16.11 -5.65
N HIS A 60 -14.14 -15.36 -5.25
CA HIS A 60 -14.08 -13.93 -5.00
C HIS A 60 -13.91 -13.60 -3.51
N PRO A 61 -13.12 -12.56 -3.19
CA PRO A 61 -13.01 -12.05 -1.83
C PRO A 61 -14.36 -11.66 -1.20
N PRO A 62 -14.44 -11.64 0.14
CA PRO A 62 -15.73 -11.75 0.83
C PRO A 62 -16.51 -10.44 0.96
N LEU A 63 -15.89 -9.26 0.88
CA LEU A 63 -16.49 -7.98 1.27
C LEU A 63 -17.81 -7.71 0.54
N GLY A 64 -17.86 -7.89 -0.78
CA GLY A 64 -19.05 -7.58 -1.54
C GLY A 64 -20.25 -8.45 -1.14
N LYS A 65 -20.00 -9.74 -0.89
CA LYS A 65 -21.03 -10.70 -0.47
C LYS A 65 -21.48 -10.41 0.97
N MET A 66 -20.54 -10.05 1.85
CA MET A 66 -20.86 -9.63 3.22
C MET A 66 -21.74 -8.39 3.24
N LEU A 67 -21.46 -7.39 2.41
CA LEU A 67 -22.26 -6.17 2.31
C LEU A 67 -23.66 -6.42 1.74
N ILE A 68 -23.79 -7.32 0.76
CA ILE A 68 -25.10 -7.76 0.26
C ILE A 68 -25.90 -8.47 1.37
N GLY A 69 -25.27 -9.41 2.08
CA GLY A 69 -25.90 -10.09 3.22
C GLY A 69 -26.30 -9.13 4.34
N LEU A 70 -25.43 -8.16 4.67
CA LEU A 70 -25.71 -7.11 5.65
C LEU A 70 -26.89 -6.22 5.22
N SER A 71 -26.94 -5.83 3.95
CA SER A 71 -28.06 -5.07 3.40
C SER A 71 -29.37 -5.84 3.50
N GLY A 72 -29.37 -7.13 3.16
CA GLY A 72 -30.53 -8.00 3.37
C GLY A 72 -30.97 -8.05 4.83
N TYR A 73 -30.04 -8.33 5.73
CA TYR A 73 -30.32 -8.41 7.17
C TYR A 73 -30.93 -7.10 7.72
N LEU A 74 -30.36 -5.94 7.36
CA LEU A 74 -30.85 -4.63 7.78
C LEU A 74 -32.24 -4.28 7.21
N THR A 75 -32.64 -4.92 6.12
CA THR A 75 -33.94 -4.69 5.46
C THR A 75 -34.97 -5.80 5.72
N GLY A 76 -34.66 -6.74 6.62
CA GLY A 76 -35.60 -7.77 7.08
C GLY A 76 -35.61 -9.06 6.25
N TYR A 77 -34.55 -9.34 5.48
CA TYR A 77 -34.34 -10.65 4.86
C TYR A 77 -33.84 -11.67 5.88
N ASP A 78 -34.47 -12.84 5.95
CA ASP A 78 -34.24 -13.88 6.96
C ASP A 78 -33.23 -14.96 6.56
N GLY A 79 -32.82 -15.02 5.29
CA GLY A 79 -31.84 -15.99 4.80
C GLY A 79 -32.41 -17.36 4.42
N ASN A 80 -33.74 -17.55 4.42
CA ASN A 80 -34.37 -18.86 4.18
C ASN A 80 -34.70 -19.12 2.70
N PHE A 81 -34.70 -18.09 1.85
CA PHE A 81 -35.08 -18.23 0.44
C PHE A 81 -34.01 -18.97 -0.37
N ALA A 82 -34.45 -19.98 -1.13
CA ALA A 82 -33.58 -20.80 -1.96
C ALA A 82 -33.36 -20.13 -3.32
N PHE A 83 -32.16 -19.56 -3.50
CA PHE A 83 -31.72 -19.01 -4.77
C PHE A 83 -31.23 -20.13 -5.72
N ASP A 84 -32.17 -20.82 -6.39
CA ASP A 84 -31.85 -22.01 -7.17
C ASP A 84 -31.70 -21.75 -8.68
N LYS A 85 -32.70 -21.13 -9.34
CA LYS A 85 -32.65 -20.93 -10.80
C LYS A 85 -33.10 -19.53 -11.22
N PRO A 86 -32.53 -18.98 -12.31
CA PRO A 86 -33.05 -17.74 -12.88
C PRO A 86 -34.50 -17.92 -13.37
N GLY A 87 -35.37 -16.97 -13.03
CA GLY A 87 -36.81 -17.01 -13.34
C GLY A 87 -37.69 -17.47 -12.18
N ASP A 88 -37.13 -18.01 -11.09
CA ASP A 88 -37.90 -18.32 -9.88
C ASP A 88 -38.39 -17.01 -9.23
N LYS A 89 -39.66 -16.97 -8.80
CA LYS A 89 -40.25 -15.78 -8.20
C LYS A 89 -39.86 -15.63 -6.73
N TYR A 90 -39.75 -14.39 -6.26
CA TYR A 90 -39.39 -14.12 -4.86
C TYR A 90 -40.56 -14.27 -3.88
N GLU A 91 -41.79 -14.36 -4.36
CA GLU A 91 -43.00 -14.49 -3.52
C GLU A 91 -43.05 -13.40 -2.42
N ASN A 92 -43.12 -13.78 -1.15
CA ASN A 92 -43.24 -12.84 -0.01
C ASN A 92 -41.88 -12.51 0.66
N VAL A 93 -40.76 -12.72 -0.04
CA VAL A 93 -39.41 -12.54 0.52
C VAL A 93 -38.94 -11.08 0.43
N SER A 94 -38.31 -10.57 1.49
CA SER A 94 -37.77 -9.20 1.56
C SER A 94 -36.44 -9.02 0.80
N TYR A 95 -36.41 -9.24 -0.52
CA TYR A 95 -35.18 -9.10 -1.34
C TYR A 95 -34.87 -7.66 -1.78
N ILE A 96 -35.88 -6.78 -1.76
CA ILE A 96 -35.83 -5.43 -2.36
C ILE A 96 -34.68 -4.59 -1.80
N GLY A 97 -34.39 -4.71 -0.50
CA GLY A 97 -33.30 -3.97 0.15
C GLY A 97 -31.93 -4.26 -0.47
N MET A 98 -31.67 -5.51 -0.86
CA MET A 98 -30.42 -5.90 -1.51
C MET A 98 -30.27 -5.27 -2.90
N ARG A 99 -31.35 -5.23 -3.70
CA ARG A 99 -31.35 -4.57 -5.03
C ARG A 99 -31.20 -3.07 -4.92
N ILE A 100 -31.91 -2.42 -3.99
CA ILE A 100 -31.78 -0.97 -3.73
C ILE A 100 -30.33 -0.63 -3.34
N PHE A 101 -29.70 -1.45 -2.50
CA PHE A 101 -28.30 -1.23 -2.10
C PHE A 101 -27.33 -1.37 -3.28
N CYS A 102 -27.47 -2.41 -4.10
CA CYS A 102 -26.64 -2.56 -5.31
C CYS A 102 -26.87 -1.40 -6.30
N THR A 103 -28.12 -1.01 -6.49
CA THR A 103 -28.52 0.14 -7.33
C THR A 103 -27.92 1.44 -6.81
N ALA A 104 -27.92 1.67 -5.49
CA ALA A 104 -27.32 2.86 -4.90
C ALA A 104 -25.80 2.92 -5.12
N MET A 105 -25.11 1.78 -4.97
CA MET A 105 -23.67 1.68 -5.26
C MET A 105 -23.39 1.96 -6.75
N GLY A 106 -24.19 1.40 -7.66
CA GLY A 106 -24.07 1.67 -9.09
C GLY A 106 -24.45 3.09 -9.50
N ALA A 107 -25.43 3.71 -8.83
CA ALA A 107 -25.83 5.10 -9.07
C ALA A 107 -24.71 6.08 -8.70
N SER A 108 -23.86 5.75 -7.72
CA SER A 108 -22.71 6.57 -7.33
C SER A 108 -21.64 6.73 -8.43
N LEU A 109 -21.64 5.87 -9.45
CA LEU A 109 -20.68 5.91 -10.55
C LEU A 109 -20.76 7.23 -11.34
N ILE A 110 -21.99 7.73 -11.56
CA ILE A 110 -22.26 8.91 -12.38
C ILE A 110 -21.70 10.20 -11.75
N PRO A 111 -22.01 10.53 -10.47
CA PRO A 111 -21.40 11.70 -9.82
C PRO A 111 -19.90 11.53 -9.60
N THR A 112 -19.42 10.32 -9.28
CA THR A 112 -17.97 10.09 -9.14
C THR A 112 -17.24 10.34 -10.47
N THR A 113 -17.82 9.93 -11.60
CA THR A 113 -17.29 10.22 -12.95
C THR A 113 -17.18 11.72 -13.17
N PHE A 114 -18.23 12.48 -12.85
CA PHE A 114 -18.22 13.94 -12.98
C PHE A 114 -17.06 14.56 -12.22
N LEU A 115 -16.86 14.13 -10.96
CA LEU A 115 -15.80 14.64 -10.10
C LEU A 115 -14.39 14.25 -10.58
N ILE A 116 -14.21 13.03 -11.12
CA ILE A 116 -12.92 12.59 -11.68
C ILE A 116 -12.55 13.46 -12.88
N VAL A 117 -13.46 13.61 -13.83
CA VAL A 117 -13.21 14.34 -15.07
C VAL A 117 -13.03 15.84 -14.82
N ASP A 118 -13.79 16.43 -13.89
CA ASP A 118 -13.62 17.83 -13.49
C ASP A 118 -12.25 18.04 -12.85
N GLU A 119 -11.79 17.10 -12.01
CA GLU A 119 -10.48 17.22 -11.39
C GLU A 119 -9.35 17.10 -12.42
N LEU A 120 -9.47 16.18 -13.38
CA LEU A 120 -8.47 15.98 -14.44
C LEU A 120 -8.40 17.15 -15.43
N THR A 121 -9.55 17.71 -15.83
CA THR A 121 -9.63 18.64 -16.96
C THR A 121 -9.93 20.08 -16.57
N GLN A 122 -10.63 20.30 -15.46
CA GLN A 122 -11.26 21.55 -15.06
C GLN A 122 -12.31 22.06 -16.07
N SER A 123 -12.92 21.15 -16.85
CA SER A 123 -13.98 21.44 -17.82
C SER A 123 -15.33 20.88 -17.35
N ILE A 124 -16.32 21.78 -17.20
CA ILE A 124 -17.70 21.39 -16.84
C ILE A 124 -18.32 20.57 -17.97
N LEU A 125 -18.04 20.92 -19.24
CA LEU A 125 -18.60 20.23 -20.39
C LEU A 125 -18.09 18.79 -20.48
N ALA A 126 -16.76 18.58 -20.39
CA ALA A 126 -16.17 17.25 -20.42
C ALA A 126 -16.74 16.35 -19.31
N SER A 127 -16.92 16.93 -18.12
CA SER A 127 -17.47 16.24 -16.95
C SER A 127 -18.93 15.85 -17.15
N ALA A 128 -19.75 16.79 -17.66
CA ALA A 128 -21.15 16.53 -17.97
C ALA A 128 -21.32 15.49 -19.07
N MET A 129 -20.58 15.60 -20.18
CA MET A 129 -20.64 14.63 -21.28
C MET A 129 -20.25 13.24 -20.83
N SER A 130 -19.15 13.11 -20.09
CA SER A 130 -18.68 11.81 -19.56
C SER A 130 -19.73 11.16 -18.65
N SER A 131 -20.33 11.93 -17.75
CA SER A 131 -21.40 11.43 -16.87
C SER A 131 -22.67 11.05 -17.63
N LEU A 132 -23.07 11.82 -18.66
CA LEU A 132 -24.26 11.51 -19.46
C LEU A 132 -24.07 10.27 -20.33
N LEU A 133 -22.88 10.06 -20.92
CA LEU A 133 -22.56 8.82 -21.65
C LEU A 133 -22.67 7.58 -20.77
N ILE A 134 -22.23 7.68 -19.51
CA ILE A 134 -22.33 6.57 -18.54
C ILE A 134 -23.77 6.42 -18.03
N LEU A 135 -24.48 7.52 -17.78
CA LEU A 135 -25.86 7.53 -17.31
C LEU A 135 -26.80 6.84 -18.28
N PHE A 136 -26.67 7.15 -19.57
CA PHE A 136 -27.50 6.64 -20.67
C PHE A 136 -26.97 5.34 -21.32
N ASP A 137 -26.00 4.67 -20.69
CA ASP A 137 -25.61 3.32 -21.10
C ASP A 137 -26.53 2.26 -20.47
N VAL A 138 -27.23 1.53 -21.34
CA VAL A 138 -28.21 0.50 -20.98
C VAL A 138 -27.52 -0.73 -20.34
N GLY A 139 -26.34 -1.12 -20.83
CA GLY A 139 -25.62 -2.26 -20.28
C GLY A 139 -25.22 -2.02 -18.82
N LEU A 140 -24.70 -0.82 -18.52
CA LEU A 140 -24.30 -0.45 -17.17
C LEU A 140 -25.53 -0.32 -16.26
N LEU A 141 -26.65 0.18 -16.78
CA LEU A 141 -27.93 0.18 -16.06
C LEU A 141 -28.31 -1.24 -15.62
N THR A 142 -28.39 -2.18 -16.56
CA THR A 142 -28.70 -3.59 -16.28
C THR A 142 -27.74 -4.18 -15.24
N LEU A 143 -26.43 -3.98 -15.38
CA LEU A 143 -25.45 -4.56 -14.47
C LEU A 143 -25.54 -4.01 -13.03
N THR A 144 -26.03 -2.78 -12.87
CA THR A 144 -26.07 -2.10 -11.56
C THR A 144 -27.36 -2.28 -10.78
N GLN A 145 -28.43 -2.77 -11.39
CA GLN A 145 -29.77 -2.81 -10.81
C GLN A 145 -30.04 -4.07 -9.95
N TYR A 146 -29.29 -5.14 -10.19
CA TYR A 146 -29.51 -6.47 -9.62
C TYR A 146 -28.51 -6.82 -8.50
N ILE A 147 -28.79 -7.90 -7.75
CA ILE A 147 -27.96 -8.41 -6.66
C ILE A 147 -26.67 -9.04 -7.23
N LEU A 148 -25.72 -8.19 -7.57
CA LEU A 148 -24.44 -8.54 -8.18
C LEU A 148 -23.27 -7.92 -7.42
N LEU A 149 -22.09 -8.51 -7.55
CA LEU A 149 -20.86 -7.95 -6.99
C LEU A 149 -20.30 -6.77 -7.81
N ASP A 150 -20.65 -6.69 -9.09
CA ASP A 150 -20.14 -5.66 -10.02
C ASP A 150 -20.48 -4.22 -9.61
N PRO A 151 -21.72 -3.86 -9.21
CA PRO A 151 -22.01 -2.50 -8.74
C PRO A 151 -21.10 -2.06 -7.58
N LEU A 152 -20.80 -2.96 -6.63
CA LEU A 152 -19.89 -2.67 -5.53
C LEU A 152 -18.43 -2.53 -6.00
N LEU A 153 -17.98 -3.43 -6.87
CA LEU A 153 -16.64 -3.38 -7.46
C LEU A 153 -16.42 -2.05 -8.19
N LEU A 154 -17.35 -1.69 -9.08
CA LEU A 154 -17.26 -0.46 -9.88
C LEU A 154 -17.30 0.78 -8.98
N CYS A 155 -18.13 0.78 -7.94
CA CYS A 155 -18.21 1.87 -6.97
C CYS A 155 -16.86 2.10 -6.26
N PHE A 156 -16.30 1.06 -5.64
CA PHE A 156 -15.01 1.18 -4.94
C PHE A 156 -13.84 1.47 -5.89
N MET A 157 -13.88 0.92 -7.09
CA MET A 157 -12.90 1.23 -8.14
C MET A 157 -12.94 2.72 -8.49
N MET A 158 -14.11 3.26 -8.84
CA MET A 158 -14.24 4.69 -9.19
C MET A 158 -13.91 5.60 -8.01
N ALA A 159 -14.29 5.23 -6.78
CA ALA A 159 -13.92 5.98 -5.58
C ALA A 159 -12.39 5.97 -5.36
N SER A 160 -11.70 4.85 -5.60
CA SER A 160 -10.24 4.77 -5.50
C SER A 160 -9.53 5.65 -6.54
N ILE A 161 -10.06 5.70 -7.77
CA ILE A 161 -9.53 6.56 -8.84
C ILE A 161 -9.75 8.04 -8.49
N LEU A 162 -10.94 8.40 -8.02
CA LEU A 162 -11.23 9.76 -7.54
C LEU A 162 -10.25 10.18 -6.44
N GLY A 163 -10.02 9.30 -5.45
CA GLY A 163 -9.03 9.53 -4.40
C GLY A 163 -7.63 9.77 -4.97
N GLY A 164 -7.17 8.90 -5.86
CA GLY A 164 -5.86 9.04 -6.52
C GLY A 164 -5.70 10.35 -7.28
N VAL A 165 -6.70 10.73 -8.08
CA VAL A 165 -6.71 12.00 -8.83
C VAL A 165 -6.73 13.21 -7.87
N LYS A 166 -7.51 13.16 -6.79
CA LYS A 166 -7.54 14.25 -5.77
C LYS A 166 -6.21 14.40 -5.04
N VAL A 167 -5.51 13.29 -4.74
CA VAL A 167 -4.16 13.31 -4.17
C VAL A 167 -3.17 13.98 -5.13
N SER A 168 -3.23 13.62 -6.41
CA SER A 168 -2.38 14.22 -7.45
C SER A 168 -2.73 15.68 -7.74
N SER A 169 -3.99 16.10 -7.65
CA SER A 169 -4.34 17.52 -7.81
C SER A 169 -3.81 18.40 -6.67
N LYS A 170 -3.80 17.89 -5.43
CA LYS A 170 -3.27 18.59 -4.25
C LYS A 170 -1.73 18.59 -4.13
N ARG A 171 -1.00 18.45 -5.25
CA ARG A 171 0.48 18.47 -5.35
C ARG A 171 1.17 19.73 -4.78
N ILE A 172 0.43 20.82 -4.59
CA ILE A 172 0.98 22.08 -4.05
C ILE A 172 0.92 22.10 -2.50
N GLU A 173 -0.02 21.37 -1.88
CA GLU A 173 -0.30 21.38 -0.43
C GLU A 173 0.05 20.02 0.23
N HIS A 174 1.26 19.54 -0.01
CA HIS A 174 1.76 18.29 0.56
C HIS A 174 1.65 18.25 2.10
N PHE A 175 1.26 17.09 2.64
CA PHE A 175 1.10 16.85 4.08
C PHE A 175 0.05 17.73 4.78
N SER A 176 -0.83 18.41 4.04
CA SER A 176 -2.03 19.01 4.61
C SER A 176 -2.97 17.93 5.16
N ILE A 177 -3.85 18.29 6.11
CA ILE A 177 -4.87 17.38 6.65
C ILE A 177 -5.72 16.82 5.51
N MET A 178 -6.11 17.67 4.56
CA MET A 178 -6.90 17.27 3.40
C MET A 178 -6.15 16.28 2.50
N TRP A 179 -4.84 16.45 2.31
CA TRP A 179 -4.03 15.50 1.55
C TRP A 179 -3.98 14.12 2.24
N TRP A 180 -3.77 14.08 3.56
CA TRP A 180 -3.82 12.84 4.33
C TRP A 180 -5.18 12.15 4.29
N MET A 181 -6.27 12.92 4.38
CA MET A 181 -7.63 12.38 4.28
C MET A 181 -7.87 11.72 2.91
N TRP A 182 -7.50 12.38 1.81
CA TRP A 182 -7.63 11.78 0.47
C TRP A 182 -6.71 10.59 0.27
N LEU A 183 -5.50 10.60 0.82
CA LEU A 183 -4.56 9.48 0.73
C LEU A 183 -5.08 8.25 1.49
N MET A 184 -5.58 8.44 2.72
CA MET A 184 -6.21 7.38 3.53
C MET A 184 -7.52 6.89 2.90
N PHE A 185 -8.33 7.79 2.36
CA PHE A 185 -9.54 7.44 1.61
C PHE A 185 -9.20 6.56 0.40
N THR A 186 -8.19 6.93 -0.38
CA THR A 186 -7.71 6.16 -1.53
C THR A 186 -7.30 4.75 -1.11
N GLY A 187 -6.48 4.63 -0.07
CA GLY A 187 -6.08 3.33 0.49
C GLY A 187 -7.26 2.47 0.94
N THR A 188 -8.23 3.08 1.64
CA THR A 188 -9.43 2.38 2.10
C THR A 188 -10.27 1.87 0.92
N MET A 189 -10.50 2.70 -0.09
CA MET A 189 -11.26 2.30 -1.29
C MET A 189 -10.53 1.23 -2.11
N LEU A 190 -9.18 1.27 -2.20
CA LEU A 190 -8.39 0.20 -2.81
C LEU A 190 -8.56 -1.13 -2.06
N ALA A 191 -8.52 -1.10 -0.73
CA ALA A 191 -8.76 -2.29 0.09
C ALA A 191 -10.14 -2.89 -0.18
N CYS A 192 -11.18 -2.04 -0.18
CA CYS A 192 -12.54 -2.47 -0.49
C CYS A 192 -12.65 -3.05 -1.90
N CYS A 193 -12.02 -2.42 -2.90
CA CYS A 193 -12.04 -2.85 -4.29
C CYS A 193 -11.47 -4.28 -4.46
N ILE A 194 -10.28 -4.55 -3.93
CA ILE A 194 -9.67 -5.89 -3.97
C ILE A 194 -10.52 -6.90 -3.19
N SER A 195 -11.11 -6.47 -2.07
CA SER A 195 -11.92 -7.33 -1.19
C SER A 195 -13.30 -7.67 -1.76
N VAL A 196 -13.72 -7.06 -2.87
CA VAL A 196 -14.94 -7.44 -3.60
C VAL A 196 -14.63 -8.44 -4.72
N LYS A 197 -13.65 -8.15 -5.60
CA LYS A 197 -13.17 -9.07 -6.65
C LYS A 197 -11.68 -8.81 -6.92
N PHE A 198 -10.92 -9.85 -7.27
CA PHE A 198 -9.50 -9.71 -7.60
C PHE A 198 -9.19 -8.84 -8.82
N VAL A 199 -10.17 -8.57 -9.69
CA VAL A 199 -10.05 -7.58 -10.78
C VAL A 199 -9.70 -6.18 -10.22
N GLY A 200 -10.05 -5.89 -8.96
CA GLY A 200 -9.64 -4.67 -8.26
C GLY A 200 -8.13 -4.47 -8.14
N LEU A 201 -7.31 -5.52 -8.33
CA LEU A 201 -5.85 -5.38 -8.41
C LEU A 201 -5.40 -4.48 -9.57
N PHE A 202 -6.17 -4.40 -10.66
CA PHE A 202 -5.88 -3.48 -11.76
C PHE A 202 -6.05 -2.01 -11.36
N ALA A 203 -6.98 -1.71 -10.44
CA ALA A 203 -7.12 -0.38 -9.85
C ALA A 203 -5.93 -0.03 -8.94
N VAL A 204 -5.45 -1.00 -8.14
CA VAL A 204 -4.23 -0.85 -7.33
C VAL A 204 -3.02 -0.56 -8.21
N LEU A 205 -2.89 -1.28 -9.32
CA LEU A 205 -1.79 -1.07 -10.27
C LEU A 205 -1.85 0.32 -10.90
N LEU A 206 -3.04 0.79 -11.32
CA LEU A 206 -3.21 2.13 -11.87
C LEU A 206 -2.83 3.22 -10.85
N VAL A 207 -3.37 3.16 -9.63
CA VAL A 207 -3.04 4.11 -8.56
C VAL A 207 -1.56 4.01 -8.17
N GLY A 208 -0.98 2.81 -8.20
CA GLY A 208 0.44 2.57 -8.00
C GLY A 208 1.30 3.28 -9.05
N ILE A 209 0.95 3.18 -10.34
CA ILE A 209 1.65 3.90 -11.42
C ILE A 209 1.47 5.41 -11.29
N MET A 210 0.28 5.90 -10.95
CA MET A 210 0.06 7.33 -10.64
C MET A 210 0.95 7.79 -9.49
N THR A 211 1.08 6.96 -8.44
CA THR A 211 1.93 7.24 -7.28
C THR A 211 3.42 7.25 -7.65
N ILE A 212 3.86 6.35 -8.52
CA ILE A 212 5.24 6.33 -9.05
C ILE A 212 5.50 7.59 -9.87
N SER A 213 4.56 7.99 -10.74
CA SER A 213 4.65 9.23 -11.51
C SER A 213 4.72 10.46 -10.60
N ASP A 214 3.88 10.52 -9.57
CA ASP A 214 3.91 11.58 -8.56
C ASP A 214 5.28 11.62 -7.84
N LEU A 215 5.81 10.48 -7.44
CA LEU A 215 7.12 10.40 -6.78
C LEU A 215 8.25 10.80 -7.72
N TRP A 216 8.14 10.46 -9.01
CA TRP A 216 9.09 10.87 -10.05
C TRP A 216 9.09 12.38 -10.27
N GLU A 217 7.91 13.00 -10.31
CA GLU A 217 7.80 14.47 -10.38
C GLU A 217 8.32 15.15 -9.11
N VAL A 218 8.01 14.61 -7.92
CA VAL A 218 8.55 15.11 -6.64
C VAL A 218 10.08 14.98 -6.60
N LEU A 219 10.64 13.93 -7.21
CA LEU A 219 12.09 13.77 -7.36
C LEU A 219 12.68 14.77 -8.36
N GLY A 220 11.95 15.10 -9.43
CA GLY A 220 12.37 16.04 -10.48
C GLY A 220 12.15 17.52 -10.17
N ASP A 221 11.35 17.87 -9.17
CA ASP A 221 11.10 19.26 -8.75
C ASP A 221 12.32 19.82 -7.99
N LEU A 222 13.21 20.49 -8.73
CA LEU A 222 14.42 21.13 -8.21
C LEU A 222 14.13 22.42 -7.41
N THR A 223 12.90 22.95 -7.46
CA THR A 223 12.48 24.17 -6.74
C THR A 223 12.06 23.87 -5.31
N LYS A 224 11.52 22.68 -5.06
CA LYS A 224 11.44 22.11 -3.72
C LYS A 224 12.84 21.65 -3.34
N PRO A 225 13.34 21.89 -2.11
CA PRO A 225 14.64 21.39 -1.73
C PRO A 225 14.70 19.89 -2.03
N PHE A 226 15.63 19.46 -2.88
CA PHE A 226 16.92 19.09 -2.30
C PHE A 226 17.69 20.31 -1.78
N ARG A 227 17.68 21.43 -2.51
CA ARG A 227 17.86 22.80 -1.99
C ARG A 227 17.57 23.91 -3.01
N GLN A 228 16.66 24.82 -2.67
CA GLN A 228 16.84 26.28 -2.84
C GLN A 228 15.71 27.04 -2.13
N ILE A 229 16.05 27.84 -1.12
CA ILE A 229 15.26 29.02 -0.76
C ILE A 229 16.23 30.19 -0.82
N ASN A 230 16.00 31.02 -1.84
CA ASN A 230 16.35 32.42 -2.06
C ASN A 230 17.22 33.09 -0.98
N ALA A 231 18.54 32.99 -1.13
CA ALA A 231 19.47 33.94 -0.52
C ALA A 231 19.27 35.36 -1.09
N THR A 232 18.71 35.50 -2.30
CA THR A 232 18.39 36.77 -2.98
C THR A 232 17.20 37.50 -2.37
N GLU A 233 16.12 36.82 -1.99
CA GLU A 233 14.99 37.47 -1.28
C GLU A 233 15.34 37.81 0.18
N MET A 234 16.14 36.98 0.85
CA MET A 234 16.63 37.27 2.20
C MET A 234 17.63 38.43 2.21
N LEU A 235 18.38 38.65 1.11
CA LEU A 235 19.24 39.83 0.93
C LEU A 235 18.42 41.10 0.77
N HIS A 236 17.35 41.06 -0.04
CA HIS A 236 16.39 42.15 -0.20
C HIS A 236 15.68 42.49 1.12
N LEU A 237 15.24 41.48 1.87
CA LEU A 237 14.62 41.65 3.19
C LEU A 237 15.58 42.21 4.24
N LYS A 238 16.84 41.75 4.28
CA LYS A 238 17.86 42.31 5.18
C LYS A 238 18.26 43.74 4.78
N GLN A 239 18.27 44.08 3.49
CA GLN A 239 18.49 45.45 3.01
C GLN A 239 17.34 46.36 3.44
N ILE A 240 16.09 45.93 3.31
CA ILE A 240 14.89 46.68 3.74
C ILE A 240 14.88 46.86 5.27
N CYS A 241 15.18 45.82 6.05
CA CYS A 241 15.31 45.92 7.52
C CYS A 241 16.47 46.81 7.97
N LYS A 242 17.61 46.81 7.25
CA LYS A 242 18.78 47.65 7.55
C LYS A 242 18.53 49.11 7.14
N LEU A 243 17.79 49.36 6.05
CA LEU A 243 17.26 50.67 5.69
C LEU A 243 16.34 51.19 6.80
N ASN A 244 15.43 50.34 7.30
CA ASN A 244 14.54 50.65 8.43
C ASN A 244 15.30 50.97 9.73
N LYS A 245 16.38 50.23 10.04
CA LYS A 245 17.22 50.47 11.22
C LYS A 245 18.07 51.75 11.05
N GLN A 246 18.54 52.06 9.85
CA GLN A 246 19.23 53.32 9.54
C GLN A 246 18.29 54.53 9.54
N ILE A 247 17.05 54.40 9.07
CA ILE A 247 16.01 55.45 9.12
C ILE A 247 15.58 55.71 10.57
N LYS A 248 15.52 54.68 11.42
CA LYS A 248 15.27 54.83 12.88
C LYS A 248 16.45 55.41 13.66
N LEU A 249 17.70 55.09 13.28
CA LEU A 249 18.91 55.56 13.98
C LEU A 249 19.39 56.94 13.49
N ARG A 250 19.14 57.32 12.24
CA ARG A 250 19.43 58.66 11.69
C ARG A 250 18.23 59.60 11.85
N GLY A 251 17.68 59.65 13.05
CA GLY A 251 16.90 60.81 13.51
C GLY A 251 17.81 62.03 13.67
N SER A 252 18.44 62.50 12.59
CA SER A 252 19.09 63.80 12.53
C SER A 252 18.24 64.70 11.63
N ILE A 253 17.84 65.81 12.23
CA ILE A 253 16.77 66.76 11.89
C ILE A 253 16.98 67.51 10.55
N HIS A 254 17.97 67.14 9.73
CA HIS A 254 18.42 68.02 8.64
C HIS A 254 17.71 67.84 7.27
N GLU A 255 16.96 66.76 7.04
CA GLU A 255 16.20 66.56 5.78
C GLU A 255 14.67 66.74 5.91
N LEU A 256 14.19 67.24 7.05
CA LEU A 256 12.77 67.58 7.27
C LEU A 256 12.35 68.94 6.64
N GLY A 257 13.26 69.64 5.96
CA GLY A 257 12.98 70.91 5.28
C GLY A 257 12.10 70.78 4.03
N LEU A 258 11.98 69.58 3.45
CA LEU A 258 11.22 69.33 2.22
C LEU A 258 9.77 68.86 2.47
N LEU A 259 9.38 68.62 3.72
CA LEU A 259 8.05 68.13 4.11
C LEU A 259 7.10 69.21 4.66
N LYS A 260 7.49 70.49 4.61
CA LYS A 260 6.64 71.62 5.05
C LYS A 260 5.59 72.09 4.03
N THR A 261 5.50 71.47 2.85
CA THR A 261 4.61 71.92 1.75
C THR A 261 3.41 71.01 1.48
N LEU A 262 3.15 69.99 2.30
CA LEU A 262 2.02 69.06 2.10
C LEU A 262 1.03 69.05 3.27
N PRO A 263 -0.29 68.89 3.02
CA PRO A 263 -1.33 69.03 4.05
C PRO A 263 -1.28 67.92 5.10
N ASN A 264 -1.47 68.30 6.38
CA ASN A 264 -1.36 67.44 7.56
C ASN A 264 -2.32 66.24 7.65
N SER A 265 -3.34 66.13 6.79
CA SER A 265 -4.29 65.00 6.79
C SER A 265 -3.74 63.77 6.07
N ILE A 266 -2.95 63.95 5.00
CA ILE A 266 -2.45 62.86 4.16
C ILE A 266 -1.25 62.15 4.81
N THR A 267 -0.45 62.88 5.59
CA THR A 267 0.76 62.35 6.24
C THR A 267 0.45 61.35 7.36
N LEU A 268 -0.62 61.54 8.14
CA LEU A 268 -0.97 60.62 9.23
C LEU A 268 -1.59 59.31 8.71
N GLU A 269 -2.38 59.39 7.63
CA GLU A 269 -3.03 58.24 7.00
C GLU A 269 -2.05 57.41 6.17
N CYS A 270 -1.13 58.06 5.42
CA CYS A 270 -0.02 57.36 4.78
C CYS A 270 0.92 56.70 5.80
N TYR A 271 1.17 57.34 6.94
CA TYR A 271 1.99 56.76 8.00
C TYR A 271 1.32 55.56 8.67
N LYS A 272 0.02 55.63 8.96
CA LYS A 272 -0.78 54.50 9.51
C LYS A 272 -0.95 53.36 8.49
N SER A 273 -1.10 53.68 7.21
CA SER A 273 -1.19 52.69 6.13
C SER A 273 0.16 52.00 5.88
N ALA A 274 1.27 52.75 5.97
CA ALA A 274 2.61 52.20 5.88
C ALA A 274 2.93 51.31 7.09
N THR A 275 2.59 51.71 8.32
CA THR A 275 2.80 50.86 9.50
C THR A 275 1.89 49.63 9.52
N ALA A 276 0.65 49.73 9.06
CA ALA A 276 -0.24 48.57 8.91
C ALA A 276 0.24 47.60 7.81
N LYS A 277 0.73 48.10 6.67
CA LYS A 277 1.37 47.27 5.63
C LYS A 277 2.66 46.61 6.13
N LEU A 278 3.45 47.31 6.95
CA LEU A 278 4.65 46.78 7.58
C LEU A 278 4.33 45.67 8.58
N ASP A 279 3.28 45.81 9.39
CA ASP A 279 2.81 44.79 10.33
C ASP A 279 2.24 43.53 9.63
N ILE A 280 1.63 43.72 8.44
CA ILE A 280 1.13 42.62 7.60
C ILE A 280 2.29 41.88 6.94
N LEU A 281 3.30 42.60 6.43
CA LEU A 281 4.53 42.03 5.87
C LEU A 281 5.31 41.22 6.91
N ASP A 282 5.48 41.73 8.14
CA ASP A 282 6.14 41.00 9.24
C ASP A 282 5.39 39.68 9.57
N LYS A 283 4.06 39.67 9.52
CA LYS A 283 3.24 38.46 9.77
C LYS A 283 3.31 37.44 8.62
N GLU A 284 3.41 37.89 7.36
CA GLU A 284 3.61 37.02 6.20
C GLU A 284 5.03 36.44 6.15
N ASP A 285 6.03 37.22 6.52
CA ASP A 285 7.42 36.76 6.56
C ASP A 285 7.67 35.78 7.72
N VAL A 286 6.97 35.92 8.85
CA VAL A 286 6.95 34.93 9.93
C VAL A 286 6.31 33.60 9.49
N LYS A 287 5.35 33.60 8.54
CA LYS A 287 4.77 32.37 7.98
C LYS A 287 5.75 31.61 7.07
N LYS A 288 6.72 32.31 6.45
CA LYS A 288 7.79 31.71 5.61
C LYS A 288 8.92 31.08 6.44
N LEU A 289 8.98 31.34 7.74
CA LEU A 289 9.97 30.73 8.64
C LEU A 289 9.68 29.25 8.87
N LYS A 290 10.74 28.45 9.03
CA LYS A 290 10.63 27.05 9.48
C LYS A 290 9.93 26.99 10.84
N LEU A 291 9.16 25.93 11.10
CA LEU A 291 8.31 25.76 12.30
C LEU A 291 9.00 26.16 13.61
N ALA A 292 10.23 25.70 13.86
CA ALA A 292 10.98 26.02 15.08
C ALA A 292 11.33 27.51 15.20
N ALA A 293 11.78 28.14 14.11
CA ALA A 293 12.05 29.58 14.08
C ALA A 293 10.76 30.40 14.26
N ARG A 294 9.65 29.95 13.65
CA ARG A 294 8.34 30.58 13.82
C ARG A 294 7.88 30.53 15.27
N LEU A 295 7.99 29.37 15.93
CA LEU A 295 7.64 29.21 17.35
C LEU A 295 8.42 30.19 18.23
N VAL A 296 9.75 30.27 18.06
CA VAL A 296 10.60 31.20 18.82
C VAL A 296 10.24 32.66 18.53
N GLU A 297 10.01 33.03 17.27
CA GLU A 297 9.67 34.40 16.90
C GLU A 297 8.30 34.86 17.45
N THR A 298 7.35 33.93 17.63
CA THR A 298 6.01 34.17 18.21
C THR A 298 5.98 34.21 19.74
N THR A 299 7.07 33.86 20.44
CA THR A 299 7.11 33.90 21.91
C THR A 299 7.18 35.33 22.46
N PRO A 300 6.71 35.57 23.71
CA PRO A 300 6.79 36.88 24.35
C PRO A 300 8.21 37.45 24.35
N SER A 301 8.33 38.77 24.20
CA SER A 301 9.60 39.50 24.12
C SER A 301 10.54 39.28 25.32
N ALA A 302 9.99 38.92 26.49
CA ALA A 302 10.77 38.59 27.69
C ALA A 302 11.52 37.24 27.61
N ILE A 303 10.96 36.26 26.90
CA ILE A 303 11.49 34.88 26.82
C ILE A 303 12.31 34.68 25.54
N LYS A 304 11.91 35.38 24.46
CA LYS A 304 12.52 35.30 23.13
C LYS A 304 14.05 35.43 23.11
N PRO A 305 14.70 36.36 23.85
CA PRO A 305 16.16 36.44 23.91
C PRO A 305 16.82 35.17 24.45
N TYR A 306 16.22 34.50 25.45
CA TYR A 306 16.75 33.27 26.04
C TYR A 306 16.64 32.08 25.09
N LEU A 307 15.54 31.98 24.35
CA LEU A 307 15.37 30.93 23.33
C LEU A 307 16.31 31.13 22.13
N LYS A 308 16.59 32.38 21.76
CA LYS A 308 17.62 32.73 20.77
C LYS A 308 19.03 32.42 21.27
N LEU A 309 19.32 32.69 22.54
CA LEU A 309 20.60 32.33 23.18
C LEU A 309 20.81 30.80 23.19
N ALA A 310 19.77 30.02 23.47
CA ALA A 310 19.79 28.55 23.42
C ALA A 310 19.71 27.96 21.98
N ARG A 311 19.55 28.81 20.94
CA ARG A 311 19.43 28.45 19.52
C ARG A 311 18.26 27.51 19.18
N TYR A 312 17.14 27.62 19.87
CA TYR A 312 15.94 26.80 19.59
C TYR A 312 15.28 27.15 18.24
N ASP A 313 15.60 28.32 17.68
CA ASP A 313 15.21 28.72 16.32
C ASP A 313 15.92 27.88 15.24
N LYS A 314 17.05 27.25 15.59
CA LYS A 314 17.91 26.45 14.69
C LYS A 314 18.14 25.04 15.27
N PRO A 315 17.15 24.14 15.20
CA PRO A 315 17.16 22.84 15.90
C PRO A 315 18.18 21.82 15.35
N ILE A 316 18.83 22.11 14.22
CA ILE A 316 19.79 21.19 13.57
C ILE A 316 20.90 20.75 14.54
N GLY A 317 21.40 21.68 15.37
CA GLY A 317 22.43 21.35 16.36
C GLY A 317 21.96 20.40 17.46
N THR A 318 20.67 20.43 17.82
CA THR A 318 20.07 19.49 18.77
C THR A 318 19.98 18.10 18.17
N TRP A 319 19.58 17.99 16.91
CA TRP A 319 19.56 16.71 16.20
C TRP A 319 20.95 16.09 16.04
N LEU A 320 21.97 16.91 15.74
CA LEU A 320 23.34 16.44 15.64
C LEU A 320 23.89 15.90 16.97
N LEU A 321 23.46 16.47 18.11
CA LEU A 321 23.81 15.95 19.43
C LEU A 321 22.99 14.70 19.80
N TYR A 322 21.76 14.59 19.31
CA TYR A 322 20.85 13.49 19.61
C TYR A 322 21.16 12.20 18.86
N TRP A 323 21.50 12.27 17.56
CA TRP A 323 21.67 11.07 16.73
C TRP A 323 22.73 10.08 17.26
N PRO A 324 23.93 10.52 17.71
CA PRO A 324 24.90 9.61 18.32
C PRO A 324 24.35 8.87 19.55
N CYS A 325 23.50 9.54 20.35
CA CYS A 325 22.80 8.90 21.47
C CYS A 325 21.82 7.82 20.99
N ALA A 326 20.99 8.17 20.00
CA ALA A 326 19.98 7.25 19.47
C ALA A 326 20.59 6.02 18.78
N TRP A 327 21.69 6.20 18.02
CA TRP A 327 22.41 5.08 17.41
C TRP A 327 22.95 4.11 18.44
N SER A 328 23.52 4.64 19.52
CA SER A 328 24.10 3.87 20.60
C SER A 328 23.03 3.09 21.39
N ILE A 329 21.88 3.73 21.67
CA ILE A 329 20.71 3.07 22.29
C ILE A 329 20.16 1.96 21.38
N ALA A 330 20.09 2.19 20.08
CA ALA A 330 19.59 1.20 19.11
C ALA A 330 20.52 -0.02 18.98
N VAL A 331 21.84 0.21 18.95
CA VAL A 331 22.83 -0.89 18.91
C VAL A 331 22.86 -1.67 20.23
N ALA A 332 22.52 -1.03 21.35
CA ALA A 332 22.42 -1.67 22.66
C ALA A 332 21.12 -2.47 22.87
N ALA A 333 20.13 -2.37 21.97
CA ALA A 333 18.87 -3.08 22.08
C ALA A 333 19.03 -4.58 21.80
N ASN A 334 18.21 -5.41 22.45
CA ASN A 334 18.24 -6.86 22.23
C ASN A 334 17.87 -7.23 20.80
N PRO A 335 18.45 -8.30 20.22
CA PRO A 335 18.12 -8.76 18.88
C PRO A 335 16.61 -8.97 18.70
N GLY A 336 16.02 -8.34 17.68
CA GLY A 336 14.58 -8.43 17.38
C GLY A 336 13.68 -7.43 18.11
N PHE A 337 14.21 -6.60 19.01
CA PHE A 337 13.44 -5.58 19.73
C PHE A 337 13.72 -4.16 19.22
N LEU A 338 12.72 -3.28 19.37
CA LEU A 338 12.88 -1.84 19.12
C LEU A 338 13.64 -1.16 20.28
N PRO A 339 14.38 -0.06 20.02
CA PRO A 339 15.03 0.70 21.08
C PRO A 339 14.02 1.25 22.10
N ASP A 340 14.41 1.28 23.37
CA ASP A 340 13.56 1.74 24.47
C ASP A 340 13.09 3.19 24.25
N PRO A 341 11.76 3.42 24.07
CA PRO A 341 11.21 4.76 23.87
C PRO A 341 11.49 5.73 25.02
N THR A 342 11.61 5.23 26.26
CA THR A 342 11.87 6.07 27.43
C THR A 342 13.29 6.65 27.37
N MET A 343 14.28 5.83 27.04
CA MET A 343 15.66 6.26 26.85
C MET A 343 15.80 7.21 25.67
N LEU A 344 15.12 6.94 24.55
CA LEU A 344 15.10 7.86 23.41
C LEU A 344 14.51 9.24 23.76
N ALA A 345 13.46 9.29 24.59
CA ALA A 345 12.86 10.54 25.05
C ALA A 345 13.74 11.29 26.06
N LEU A 346 14.38 10.59 27.00
CA LEU A 346 15.30 11.17 27.98
C LEU A 346 16.51 11.78 27.30
N PHE A 347 17.18 11.05 26.38
CA PHE A 347 18.32 11.58 25.63
C PHE A 347 17.91 12.67 24.63
N GLY A 348 16.67 12.65 24.10
CA GLY A 348 16.14 13.73 23.27
C GLY A 348 15.96 15.03 24.06
N THR A 349 15.39 14.93 25.26
CA THR A 349 15.22 16.05 26.20
C THR A 349 16.58 16.58 26.67
N GLY A 350 17.49 15.67 27.03
CA GLY A 350 18.86 16.00 27.42
C GLY A 350 19.63 16.71 26.30
N ALA A 351 19.55 16.22 25.06
CA ALA A 351 20.20 16.85 23.92
C ALA A 351 19.66 18.26 23.64
N LEU A 352 18.35 18.49 23.78
CA LEU A 352 17.76 19.82 23.64
C LEU A 352 18.32 20.81 24.67
N ILE A 353 18.33 20.41 25.95
CA ILE A 353 18.78 21.23 27.07
C ILE A 353 20.30 21.47 27.00
N MET A 354 21.08 20.42 26.82
CA MET A 354 22.55 20.49 26.82
C MET A 354 23.10 21.18 25.59
N ARG A 355 22.41 21.10 24.43
CA ARG A 355 22.75 21.94 23.28
C ARG A 355 22.55 23.42 23.60
N GLY A 356 21.45 23.75 24.27
CA GLY A 356 21.17 25.10 24.75
C GLY A 356 22.26 25.60 25.71
N ALA A 357 22.62 24.80 26.71
CA ALA A 357 23.67 25.12 27.69
C ALA A 357 25.03 25.35 27.02
N GLY A 358 25.42 24.48 26.09
CA GLY A 358 26.67 24.63 25.33
C GLY A 358 26.70 25.90 24.46
N CYS A 359 25.56 26.34 23.92
CA CYS A 359 25.46 27.61 23.19
C CYS A 359 25.60 28.81 24.13
N THR A 360 24.93 28.77 25.29
CA THR A 360 25.04 29.80 26.34
C THR A 360 26.50 29.96 26.79
N ILE A 361 27.20 28.86 27.09
CA ILE A 361 28.63 28.87 27.47
C ILE A 361 29.46 29.47 26.33
N ASN A 362 29.30 28.99 25.09
CA ASN A 362 30.09 29.49 23.96
C ASN A 362 29.91 31.01 23.77
N ASP A 363 28.66 31.52 23.81
CA ASP A 363 28.37 32.94 23.63
C ASP A 363 28.86 33.80 24.82
N MET A 364 28.95 33.23 26.03
CA MET A 364 29.56 33.91 27.19
C MET A 364 31.09 34.08 27.04
N TRP A 365 31.79 33.05 26.56
CA TRP A 365 33.25 33.07 26.35
C TRP A 365 33.68 33.86 25.11
N ASP A 366 32.86 33.86 24.06
CA ASP A 366 33.14 34.50 22.76
C ASP A 366 32.59 35.93 22.67
N ARG A 367 31.91 36.48 23.71
CA ARG A 367 31.23 37.79 23.70
C ARG A 367 32.06 38.92 23.07
N ASP A 368 33.31 39.08 23.49
CA ASP A 368 34.15 40.20 23.07
C ASP A 368 34.69 40.02 21.63
N LEU A 369 34.75 38.77 21.14
CA LEU A 369 35.09 38.44 19.76
C LEU A 369 33.85 38.57 18.86
N ASP A 370 32.70 38.07 19.31
CA ASP A 370 31.43 38.18 18.60
C ASP A 370 30.97 39.63 18.43
N GLY A 371 31.34 40.53 19.35
CA GLY A 371 31.13 41.98 19.20
C GLY A 371 31.91 42.63 18.05
N LYS A 372 33.02 42.01 17.61
CA LYS A 372 33.87 42.49 16.52
C LYS A 372 33.43 41.95 15.16
N VAL A 373 32.62 40.88 15.13
CA VAL A 373 32.18 40.19 13.91
C VAL A 373 30.78 40.62 13.51
N SER A 374 30.62 41.10 12.27
CA SER A 374 29.36 41.65 11.77
C SER A 374 28.17 40.67 11.81
N ARG A 375 28.43 39.37 11.65
CA ARG A 375 27.43 38.29 11.67
C ARG A 375 26.89 37.99 13.07
N THR A 376 27.69 38.23 14.11
CA THR A 376 27.38 37.79 15.49
C THR A 376 27.13 38.98 16.42
N LYS A 377 27.21 40.20 15.89
CA LYS A 377 26.88 41.46 16.56
C LYS A 377 25.44 41.54 17.10
N ASP A 378 24.48 40.88 16.44
CA ASP A 378 23.07 40.85 16.88
C ASP A 378 22.76 39.70 17.86
N ARG A 379 23.78 38.98 18.40
CA ARG A 379 23.55 37.94 19.43
C ARG A 379 23.07 38.57 20.75
N PRO A 380 22.15 37.93 21.50
CA PRO A 380 21.52 38.52 22.69
C PRO A 380 22.48 39.04 23.78
N LEU A 381 23.65 38.42 23.95
CA LEU A 381 24.69 38.82 24.91
C LEU A 381 25.56 40.00 24.42
N VAL A 382 25.65 40.20 23.11
CA VAL A 382 26.46 41.24 22.46
C VAL A 382 25.61 42.49 22.18
N SER A 383 24.34 42.30 21.80
CA SER A 383 23.36 43.37 21.60
C SER A 383 22.90 44.02 22.91
N GLY A 384 23.14 43.37 24.06
CA GLY A 384 22.69 43.83 25.38
C GLY A 384 21.27 43.42 25.75
N ASP A 385 20.63 42.53 24.97
CA ASP A 385 19.28 42.02 25.28
C ASP A 385 19.26 41.16 26.56
N ILE A 386 20.39 40.52 26.88
CA ILE A 386 20.60 39.74 28.11
C ILE A 386 21.92 40.18 28.77
N ASN A 387 21.86 40.50 30.07
CA ASN A 387 23.06 40.76 30.88
C ASN A 387 23.76 39.47 31.33
N MET A 388 25.07 39.54 31.59
CA MET A 388 25.89 38.39 31.98
C MET A 388 25.33 37.63 33.21
N THR A 389 24.81 38.34 34.23
CA THR A 389 24.18 37.73 35.41
C THR A 389 22.94 36.90 35.06
N ARG A 390 22.13 37.39 34.10
CA ARG A 390 20.94 36.66 33.62
C ARG A 390 21.32 35.45 32.78
N ALA A 391 22.40 35.53 32.01
CA ALA A 391 22.94 34.38 31.29
C ALA A 391 23.49 33.30 32.24
N TRP A 392 24.15 33.68 33.34
CA TRP A 392 24.55 32.74 34.40
C TRP A 392 23.35 32.06 35.07
N MET A 393 22.30 32.81 35.41
CA MET A 393 21.07 32.22 35.97
C MET A 393 20.40 31.25 34.98
N PHE A 394 20.36 31.60 33.70
CA PHE A 394 19.81 30.74 32.66
C PHE A 394 20.65 29.48 32.44
N LEU A 395 21.98 29.61 32.44
CA LEU A 395 22.90 28.48 32.37
C LEU A 395 22.72 27.55 33.58
N PHE A 396 22.62 28.11 34.79
CA PHE A 396 22.34 27.33 36.00
C PHE A 396 21.04 26.54 35.87
N ALA A 397 19.96 27.17 35.42
CA ALA A 397 18.69 26.48 35.18
C ALA A 397 18.82 25.35 34.13
N GLN A 398 19.52 25.60 33.02
CA GLN A 398 19.77 24.57 31.99
C GLN A 398 20.58 23.39 32.55
N LEU A 399 21.62 23.65 33.34
CA LEU A 399 22.44 22.59 33.96
C LEU A 399 21.68 21.83 35.05
N SER A 400 20.82 22.50 35.83
CA SER A 400 19.94 21.84 36.81
C SER A 400 18.93 20.91 36.13
N CYS A 401 18.30 21.35 35.02
CA CYS A 401 17.42 20.49 34.23
C CYS A 401 18.19 19.34 33.57
N GLY A 402 19.40 19.59 33.06
CA GLY A 402 20.28 18.56 32.52
C GLY A 402 20.68 17.52 33.58
N LEU A 403 20.97 17.96 34.80
CA LEU A 403 21.26 17.09 35.94
C LEU A 403 20.04 16.24 36.32
N ALA A 404 18.83 16.80 36.31
CA ALA A 404 17.61 16.04 36.57
C ALA A 404 17.36 14.92 35.54
N VAL A 405 17.75 15.12 34.27
CA VAL A 405 17.74 14.05 33.25
C VAL A 405 18.85 13.04 33.54
N LEU A 406 20.06 13.50 33.89
CA LEU A 406 21.20 12.62 34.16
C LEU A 406 20.97 11.70 35.36
N LEU A 407 20.36 12.21 36.44
CA LEU A 407 20.04 11.45 37.66
C LEU A 407 19.00 10.34 37.45
N GLN A 408 18.31 10.31 36.31
CA GLN A 408 17.41 9.21 35.93
C GLN A 408 18.15 8.03 35.28
N LEU A 409 19.46 8.16 35.03
CA LEU A 409 20.29 7.10 34.45
C LEU A 409 21.01 6.29 35.55
N ASN A 410 21.63 5.17 35.14
CA ASN A 410 22.44 4.37 36.06
C ASN A 410 23.73 5.10 36.52
N TRP A 411 24.27 4.71 37.67
CA TRP A 411 25.45 5.35 38.30
C TRP A 411 26.67 5.45 37.38
N TYR A 412 26.92 4.44 36.55
CA TYR A 412 27.99 4.47 35.57
C TYR A 412 27.77 5.55 34.52
N SER A 413 26.55 5.62 33.97
CA SER A 413 26.16 6.64 32.99
C SER A 413 26.12 8.05 33.60
N ILE A 414 25.78 8.17 34.88
CA ILE A 414 25.88 9.45 35.60
C ILE A 414 27.33 9.95 35.62
N PHE A 415 28.30 9.10 36.00
CA PHE A 415 29.71 9.47 36.03
C PHE A 415 30.25 9.78 34.62
N LEU A 416 29.92 8.91 33.65
CA LEU A 416 30.35 9.08 32.26
C LEU A 416 29.74 10.34 31.62
N GLY A 417 28.48 10.66 31.92
CA GLY A 417 27.82 11.88 31.47
C GLY A 417 28.39 13.13 32.15
N ALA A 418 28.68 13.08 33.45
CA ALA A 418 29.31 14.18 34.17
C ALA A 418 30.71 14.51 33.61
N SER A 419 31.48 13.48 33.21
CA SER A 419 32.82 13.66 32.63
C SER A 419 32.83 14.45 31.31
N SER A 420 31.72 14.46 30.57
CA SER A 420 31.63 15.19 29.30
C SER A 420 31.64 16.72 29.47
N LEU A 421 31.29 17.22 30.66
CA LEU A 421 31.27 18.67 30.95
C LEU A 421 32.64 19.31 30.80
N GLY A 422 33.72 18.58 31.08
CA GLY A 422 35.09 19.06 30.85
C GLY A 422 35.35 19.42 29.38
N LEU A 423 34.82 18.62 28.44
CA LEU A 423 34.92 18.91 27.00
C LEU A 423 34.02 20.07 26.59
N VAL A 424 32.80 20.14 27.12
CA VAL A 424 31.84 21.21 26.81
C VAL A 424 32.38 22.59 27.23
N ILE A 425 32.98 22.69 28.42
CA ILE A 425 33.53 23.95 28.95
C ILE A 425 34.82 24.33 28.23
N SER A 426 35.66 23.35 27.85
CA SER A 426 36.95 23.61 27.20
C SER A 426 36.83 23.88 25.70
N TYR A 427 35.79 23.40 25.02
CA TYR A 427 35.62 23.57 23.57
C TYR A 427 35.73 25.02 23.06
N PRO A 428 35.07 26.03 23.65
CA PRO A 428 35.19 27.42 23.19
C PRO A 428 36.63 27.94 23.18
N LEU A 429 37.46 27.48 24.13
CA LEU A 429 38.87 27.84 24.22
C LEU A 429 39.72 27.23 23.10
N MET A 430 39.34 26.07 22.57
CA MET A 430 40.16 25.32 21.61
C MET A 430 40.41 26.07 20.31
N LYS A 431 39.47 26.94 19.89
CA LYS A 431 39.61 27.80 18.71
C LYS A 431 40.83 28.75 18.80
N ARG A 432 41.29 29.04 20.02
CA ARG A 432 42.43 29.94 20.30
C ARG A 432 43.78 29.21 20.33
N TYR A 433 43.77 27.92 20.71
CA TYR A 433 45.01 27.17 20.94
C TYR A 433 45.36 26.21 19.78
N THR A 434 44.37 25.59 19.14
CA THR A 434 44.57 24.49 18.17
C THR A 434 43.95 24.79 16.80
N HIS A 435 44.58 24.29 15.73
CA HIS A 435 44.02 24.28 14.36
C HIS A 435 42.96 23.20 14.14
N TRP A 436 42.62 22.43 15.18
CA TRP A 436 41.64 21.33 15.14
C TRP A 436 40.44 21.53 16.08
N PRO A 437 39.80 22.72 16.12
CA PRO A 437 38.62 22.90 16.96
C PRO A 437 37.47 21.96 16.54
N GLN A 438 37.39 21.57 15.26
CA GLN A 438 36.40 20.63 14.74
C GLN A 438 36.55 19.22 15.32
N MET A 439 37.78 18.79 15.63
CA MET A 439 38.02 17.49 16.25
C MET A 439 37.53 17.48 17.70
N VAL A 440 37.79 18.56 18.45
CA VAL A 440 37.29 18.69 19.82
C VAL A 440 35.77 18.82 19.85
N LEU A 441 35.19 19.55 18.89
CA LEU A 441 33.74 19.58 18.69
C LEU A 441 33.19 18.17 18.44
N GLY A 442 33.86 17.38 17.60
CA GLY A 442 33.55 15.97 17.35
C GLY A 442 33.55 15.14 18.63
N PHE A 443 34.56 15.29 19.49
CA PHE A 443 34.57 14.61 20.80
C PHE A 443 33.39 15.02 21.68
N THR A 444 33.03 16.31 21.65
CA THR A 444 31.96 16.84 22.49
C THR A 444 30.57 16.38 22.02
N PHE A 445 30.30 16.43 20.70
CA PHE A 445 28.99 16.11 20.13
C PHE A 445 28.69 14.62 20.08
N ASN A 446 29.72 13.78 19.97
CA ASN A 446 29.53 12.34 19.84
C ASN A 446 29.62 11.60 21.16
N TRP A 447 29.82 12.28 22.30
CA TRP A 447 29.91 11.63 23.62
C TRP A 447 28.68 10.78 23.96
N GLY A 448 27.53 11.14 23.39
CA GLY A 448 26.29 10.37 23.42
C GLY A 448 26.42 8.93 22.88
N ALA A 449 27.36 8.67 21.98
CA ALA A 449 27.64 7.33 21.46
C ALA A 449 28.19 6.38 22.53
N LEU A 450 28.85 6.91 23.56
CA LEU A 450 29.33 6.13 24.70
C LEU A 450 28.25 6.03 25.79
N LEU A 451 27.57 7.14 26.05
CA LEU A 451 26.58 7.27 27.13
C LEU A 451 25.27 6.51 26.85
N GLY A 452 24.82 6.46 25.59
CA GLY A 452 23.58 5.77 25.20
C GLY A 452 23.62 4.26 25.43
N TYR A 453 24.75 3.62 25.09
CA TYR A 453 24.96 2.18 25.22
C TYR A 453 24.99 1.78 26.70
N SER A 454 25.73 2.53 27.51
CA SER A 454 25.85 2.26 28.94
C SER A 454 24.53 2.49 29.69
N ALA A 455 23.68 3.41 29.22
CA ALA A 455 22.38 3.67 29.80
C ALA A 455 21.44 2.46 29.72
N VAL A 456 21.46 1.74 28.58
CA VAL A 456 20.60 0.57 28.31
C VAL A 456 21.16 -0.69 28.97
N GLN A 457 22.45 -1.01 28.78
CA GLN A 457 23.04 -2.26 29.26
C GLN A 457 23.33 -2.26 30.77
N GLY A 458 23.54 -1.07 31.37
CA GLY A 458 23.80 -0.93 32.80
C GLY A 458 22.62 -1.28 33.73
N GLN A 459 21.42 -1.55 33.20
CA GLN A 459 20.26 -1.98 33.98
C GLN A 459 20.24 -3.51 34.24
N ILE A 460 20.99 -4.31 33.48
CA ILE A 460 20.83 -5.78 33.43
C ILE A 460 21.76 -6.52 34.44
N ASN A 461 22.87 -5.90 34.88
CA ASN A 461 23.88 -6.58 35.72
C ASN A 461 24.06 -5.88 37.08
N TRP A 462 23.29 -6.28 38.11
CA TRP A 462 23.40 -5.73 39.48
C TRP A 462 23.55 -6.80 40.59
N PRO A 463 24.45 -7.79 40.47
CA PRO A 463 25.11 -8.16 41.71
C PRO A 463 26.62 -8.38 41.56
N VAL A 464 27.37 -7.75 42.47
CA VAL A 464 28.77 -8.00 42.89
C VAL A 464 29.81 -6.92 42.47
N CYS A 465 30.52 -6.43 43.50
CA CYS A 465 31.55 -5.38 43.50
C CYS A 465 32.96 -5.88 43.10
N LEU A 466 33.67 -5.17 42.21
CA LEU A 466 35.10 -4.73 42.27
C LEU A 466 35.53 -4.16 40.87
N PRO A 467 36.58 -3.32 40.77
CA PRO A 467 36.93 -2.49 39.60
C PRO A 467 37.24 -3.22 38.29
N LEU A 468 37.32 -4.54 38.27
CA LEU A 468 37.58 -5.32 37.05
C LEU A 468 36.33 -5.48 36.15
N TYR A 469 35.12 -5.25 36.70
CA TYR A 469 33.84 -5.33 35.96
C TYR A 469 33.40 -4.03 35.28
N LEU A 470 34.09 -2.90 35.53
CA LEU A 470 33.84 -1.63 34.82
C LEU A 470 34.11 -1.73 33.31
N ALA A 471 34.83 -2.77 32.87
CA ALA A 471 35.04 -3.10 31.46
C ALA A 471 33.82 -3.74 30.77
N GLY A 472 32.80 -4.21 31.52
CA GLY A 472 31.65 -4.95 30.97
C GLY A 472 30.37 -4.14 30.72
N VAL A 473 30.25 -2.91 31.24
CA VAL A 473 29.04 -2.07 31.10
C VAL A 473 28.99 -1.34 29.75
N CYS A 474 30.15 -0.93 29.24
CA CYS A 474 30.30 -0.35 27.91
C CYS A 474 31.12 -1.35 27.08
N ASN A 475 30.52 -1.94 26.04
CA ASN A 475 31.24 -2.84 25.14
C ASN A 475 32.19 -2.00 24.28
N TRP A 476 33.41 -1.77 24.76
CA TRP A 476 34.41 -0.93 24.10
C TRP A 476 34.67 -1.31 22.64
N PRO A 477 34.73 -2.60 22.26
CA PRO A 477 34.76 -3.03 20.85
C PRO A 477 33.63 -2.49 19.97
N VAL A 478 32.43 -2.22 20.51
CA VAL A 478 31.28 -1.66 19.78
C VAL A 478 31.26 -0.14 19.86
N CYS A 479 31.45 0.41 21.06
CA CYS A 479 31.26 1.83 21.35
C CYS A 479 32.42 2.71 20.84
N LEU A 480 33.66 2.24 20.90
CA LEU A 480 34.83 3.03 20.47
C LEU A 480 34.83 3.25 18.95
N PRO A 481 34.58 2.24 18.09
CA PRO A 481 34.42 2.47 16.66
C PRO A 481 33.20 3.34 16.33
N LEU A 482 32.07 3.16 17.04
CA LEU A 482 30.89 4.01 16.84
C LEU A 482 31.18 5.49 17.16
N TYR A 483 31.88 5.74 18.27
CA TYR A 483 32.31 7.08 18.67
C TYR A 483 33.30 7.69 17.66
N LEU A 484 34.29 6.91 17.20
CA LEU A 484 35.24 7.34 16.17
C LEU A 484 34.54 7.68 14.85
N ALA A 485 33.54 6.88 14.45
CA ALA A 485 32.72 7.16 13.28
C ALA A 485 31.97 8.49 13.41
N GLY A 486 31.35 8.74 14.56
CA GLY A 486 30.69 10.02 14.86
C GLY A 486 31.65 11.21 14.82
N VAL A 487 32.84 11.09 15.41
CA VAL A 487 33.86 12.15 15.38
C VAL A 487 34.30 12.46 13.94
N CYS A 488 34.55 11.43 13.14
CA CYS A 488 34.91 11.58 11.72
C CYS A 488 33.77 12.23 10.92
N TRP A 489 32.52 11.87 11.21
CA TRP A 489 31.33 12.49 10.62
C TRP A 489 31.23 13.98 10.95
N THR A 490 31.46 14.35 12.22
CA THR A 490 31.50 15.75 12.66
C THR A 490 32.58 16.56 11.96
N ILE A 491 33.79 16.01 11.83
CA ILE A 491 34.85 16.65 11.06
C ILE A 491 34.41 16.84 9.60
N LEU A 492 33.78 15.83 8.99
CA LEU A 492 33.35 15.87 7.59
C LEU A 492 32.34 16.99 7.33
N TYR A 493 31.21 17.03 8.05
CA TYR A 493 30.20 18.07 7.80
C TYR A 493 30.64 19.46 8.27
N ASP A 494 31.42 19.57 9.36
CA ASP A 494 31.82 20.85 9.94
C ASP A 494 32.99 21.49 9.18
N THR A 495 33.87 20.68 8.56
CA THR A 495 34.88 21.17 7.60
C THR A 495 34.22 21.63 6.30
N ILE A 496 33.19 20.94 5.79
CA ILE A 496 32.40 21.41 4.63
C ILE A 496 31.67 22.72 4.98
N TYR A 497 31.06 22.79 6.16
CA TYR A 497 30.43 24.01 6.67
C TYR A 497 31.45 25.15 6.80
N ALA A 498 32.67 24.90 7.30
CA ALA A 498 33.72 25.91 7.36
C ALA A 498 34.20 26.42 5.99
N HIS A 499 34.01 25.64 4.92
CA HIS A 499 34.28 26.06 3.54
C HIS A 499 33.13 26.84 2.89
N GLN A 500 31.93 26.85 3.48
CA GLN A 500 30.86 27.77 3.07
C GLN A 500 31.32 29.24 3.14
N ASP A 501 32.31 29.55 3.98
CA ASP A 501 32.78 30.91 4.24
C ASP A 501 34.08 31.26 3.48
N LYS A 502 34.41 30.53 2.39
CA LYS A 502 35.68 30.63 1.62
C LYS A 502 35.49 31.35 0.25
N LYS A 503 36.05 32.58 0.12
CA LYS A 503 36.60 33.30 -1.09
C LYS A 503 35.69 34.24 -1.94
N ASP A 504 36.16 35.32 -2.65
CA ASP A 504 37.51 35.89 -2.99
C ASP A 504 37.47 37.43 -3.36
N ASP A 505 38.62 38.11 -3.43
CA ASP A 505 38.87 39.53 -3.82
C ASP A 505 39.70 39.66 -5.14
N ILE A 506 39.66 40.87 -5.75
CA ILE A 506 40.57 41.57 -6.73
C ILE A 506 40.26 41.51 -8.25
N ILE A 507 39.78 42.64 -8.82
CA ILE A 507 40.34 43.48 -9.93
C ILE A 507 39.19 44.32 -10.56
N LEU A 508 39.16 45.64 -10.27
CA LEU A 508 38.82 46.78 -11.15
C LEU A 508 38.31 47.97 -10.32
N GLY A 509 39.08 49.06 -10.33
CA GLY A 509 38.78 50.31 -9.65
C GLY A 509 37.51 50.98 -10.17
N ILE A 510 36.37 50.67 -9.56
CA ILE A 510 35.14 51.43 -9.73
C ILE A 510 34.63 51.84 -8.35
N LYS A 511 34.58 53.15 -8.14
CA LYS A 511 33.88 53.81 -7.04
C LYS A 511 32.38 53.48 -7.14
N SER A 512 31.90 52.52 -6.36
CA SER A 512 30.47 52.35 -6.08
C SER A 512 30.26 51.84 -4.66
N THR A 513 29.53 52.64 -3.89
CA THR A 513 29.37 52.60 -2.42
C THR A 513 28.38 51.53 -1.91
N ALA A 514 28.29 50.36 -2.55
CA ALA A 514 27.31 49.33 -2.17
C ALA A 514 27.85 47.88 -2.14
N LEU A 515 29.16 47.69 -1.95
CA LEU A 515 29.84 46.38 -2.03
C LEU A 515 30.74 46.12 -0.81
N ILE A 516 30.20 46.21 0.42
CA ILE A 516 31.01 46.15 1.66
C ILE A 516 30.65 45.02 2.65
N TYR A 517 29.61 44.19 2.44
CA TYR A 517 29.15 43.27 3.51
C TYR A 517 29.14 41.76 3.21
N ALA A 518 30.10 41.27 2.41
CA ALA A 518 30.40 39.83 2.31
C ALA A 518 31.91 39.50 2.41
N HIS A 519 32.74 40.43 2.91
CA HIS A 519 34.20 40.43 2.72
C HIS A 519 35.07 39.92 3.89
N GLN A 520 34.51 39.30 4.94
CA GLN A 520 35.18 39.35 6.24
C GLN A 520 35.00 38.09 7.11
N ASP A 521 35.67 36.97 6.80
CA ASP A 521 35.91 35.97 7.86
C ASP A 521 37.28 35.29 7.74
N LYS A 522 37.80 34.95 6.55
CA LYS A 522 39.22 34.53 6.48
C LYS A 522 40.18 35.66 6.87
N LYS A 523 39.87 36.91 6.50
CA LYS A 523 40.63 38.09 6.94
C LYS A 523 40.42 38.32 8.44
N ASP A 524 39.21 38.21 8.97
CA ASP A 524 38.93 38.45 10.40
C ASP A 524 39.50 37.34 11.30
N ASP A 525 39.44 36.06 10.91
CA ASP A 525 40.09 34.94 11.61
C ASP A 525 41.63 35.09 11.62
N ILE A 526 42.22 35.54 10.50
CA ILE A 526 43.67 35.83 10.41
C ILE A 526 44.02 37.09 11.23
N ILE A 527 43.19 38.13 11.23
CA ILE A 527 43.36 39.38 12.00
C ILE A 527 43.15 39.15 13.51
N LEU A 528 42.27 38.21 13.89
CA LEU A 528 41.91 37.86 15.27
C LEU A 528 42.72 36.66 15.82
N GLY A 529 43.58 36.02 15.00
CA GLY A 529 44.45 34.91 15.39
C GLY A 529 43.75 33.56 15.60
N ILE A 530 42.57 33.35 15.01
CA ILE A 530 41.73 32.15 15.18
C ILE A 530 42.20 31.03 14.23
N LYS A 531 42.32 29.81 14.78
CA LYS A 531 42.90 28.64 14.08
C LYS A 531 41.79 27.65 13.68
N SER A 532 41.77 27.17 12.42
CA SER A 532 40.72 26.23 11.89
C SER A 532 41.27 25.19 10.90
N THR A 533 40.62 24.02 10.79
CA THR A 533 41.02 22.96 9.84
C THR A 533 40.85 23.37 8.37
N ALA A 534 39.85 24.19 8.05
CA ALA A 534 39.65 24.72 6.70
C ALA A 534 40.83 25.60 6.22
N LEU A 535 41.52 26.29 7.15
CA LEU A 535 42.75 27.04 6.89
C LEU A 535 43.95 26.11 6.69
N ARG A 536 44.02 25.00 7.44
CA ARG A 536 45.12 24.03 7.41
C ARG A 536 45.09 23.11 6.18
N PHE A 537 43.90 22.71 5.73
CA PHE A 537 43.75 21.78 4.59
C PHE A 537 43.84 22.45 3.21
N GLY A 538 43.54 23.75 3.12
CA GLY A 538 43.78 24.53 1.90
C GLY A 538 43.07 23.97 0.66
N ASN A 539 43.86 23.52 -0.33
CA ASN A 539 43.37 22.88 -1.56
C ASN A 539 43.25 21.35 -1.44
N ASN A 540 43.86 20.75 -0.41
CA ASN A 540 43.87 19.31 -0.18
C ASN A 540 42.64 18.82 0.62
N THR A 541 41.64 19.67 0.85
CA THR A 541 40.45 19.34 1.64
C THR A 541 39.75 18.07 1.15
N LYS A 542 39.56 17.87 -0.17
CA LYS A 542 38.89 16.65 -0.68
C LYS A 542 39.60 15.35 -0.28
N MET A 543 40.94 15.37 -0.27
CA MET A 543 41.75 14.21 0.12
C MET A 543 41.57 13.89 1.61
N TRP A 544 41.61 14.90 2.47
CA TRP A 544 41.37 14.74 3.92
C TRP A 544 39.94 14.29 4.22
N LEU A 545 38.92 14.87 3.55
CA LEU A 545 37.53 14.45 3.68
C LEU A 545 37.32 13.00 3.24
N THR A 546 38.00 12.57 2.17
CA THR A 546 37.99 11.17 1.72
C THR A 546 38.58 10.26 2.82
N GLY A 547 39.73 10.63 3.39
CA GLY A 547 40.33 9.93 4.53
C GLY A 547 39.36 9.77 5.70
N PHE A 548 38.78 10.87 6.21
CA PHE A 548 37.82 10.80 7.31
C PHE A 548 36.55 10.02 6.96
N SER A 549 36.08 10.07 5.71
CA SER A 549 34.93 9.27 5.26
C SER A 549 35.24 7.77 5.26
N THR A 550 36.44 7.37 4.82
CA THR A 550 36.87 5.96 4.85
C THR A 550 37.01 5.46 6.29
N THR A 551 37.59 6.25 7.18
CA THR A 551 37.67 5.93 8.61
C THR A 551 36.28 5.82 9.25
N MET A 552 35.36 6.73 8.92
CA MET A 552 33.97 6.67 9.39
C MET A 552 33.27 5.38 8.97
N ILE A 553 33.28 5.04 7.68
CA ILE A 553 32.61 3.83 7.17
C ILE A 553 33.25 2.56 7.73
N SER A 554 34.58 2.48 7.77
CA SER A 554 35.29 1.34 8.36
C SER A 554 34.91 1.12 9.83
N SER A 555 34.77 2.21 10.58
CA SER A 555 34.44 2.16 12.01
C SER A 555 32.97 1.78 12.26
N LEU A 556 32.05 2.17 11.37
CA LEU A 556 30.65 1.68 11.40
C LEU A 556 30.57 0.19 11.10
N ILE A 557 31.33 -0.30 10.10
CA ILE A 557 31.38 -1.73 9.78
C ILE A 557 31.90 -2.53 10.97
N VAL A 558 33.01 -2.10 11.58
CA VAL A 558 33.56 -2.76 12.78
C VAL A 558 32.55 -2.76 13.92
N SER A 559 31.88 -1.63 14.20
CA SER A 559 30.83 -1.56 15.23
C SER A 559 29.68 -2.54 14.96
N GLY A 560 29.21 -2.63 13.72
CA GLY A 560 28.17 -3.58 13.30
C GLY A 560 28.56 -5.05 13.43
N ILE A 561 29.82 -5.40 13.09
CA ILE A 561 30.34 -6.76 13.24
C ILE A 561 30.43 -7.12 14.73
N MET A 562 30.98 -6.22 15.56
CA MET A 562 31.10 -6.45 17.01
C MET A 562 29.74 -6.53 17.71
N ALA A 563 28.72 -5.83 17.17
CA ALA A 563 27.35 -5.89 17.66
C ALA A 563 26.47 -6.97 16.99
N GLN A 564 27.06 -7.87 16.18
CA GLN A 564 26.36 -8.97 15.48
C GLN A 564 25.12 -8.51 14.67
N GLN A 565 25.22 -7.36 14.01
CA GLN A 565 24.10 -6.78 13.25
C GLN A 565 23.80 -7.57 11.96
N THR A 566 22.55 -7.49 11.49
CA THR A 566 22.06 -8.22 10.31
C THR A 566 22.11 -7.38 9.03
N TRP A 567 21.72 -7.96 7.89
CA TRP A 567 21.81 -7.34 6.57
C TRP A 567 21.17 -5.93 6.42
N PRO A 568 20.07 -5.55 7.12
CA PRO A 568 19.50 -4.20 7.00
C PRO A 568 20.45 -3.10 7.49
N TYR A 569 21.26 -3.40 8.52
CA TYR A 569 22.27 -2.47 9.02
C TYR A 569 23.33 -2.20 7.95
N TYR A 570 23.91 -3.26 7.36
CA TYR A 570 24.94 -3.11 6.33
C TYR A 570 24.41 -2.47 5.05
N ALA A 571 23.15 -2.73 4.68
CA ALA A 571 22.48 -2.05 3.57
C ALA A 571 22.39 -0.53 3.84
N SER A 572 22.03 -0.13 5.07
CA SER A 572 21.99 1.29 5.46
C SER A 572 23.38 1.95 5.44
N VAL A 573 24.43 1.25 5.91
CA VAL A 573 25.81 1.73 5.84
C VAL A 573 26.27 1.89 4.39
N GLY A 574 25.89 0.99 3.49
CA GLY A 574 26.17 1.10 2.05
C GLY A 574 25.48 2.32 1.39
N LEU A 575 24.22 2.60 1.75
CA LEU A 575 23.52 3.81 1.30
C LEU A 575 24.19 5.10 1.82
N ILE A 576 24.65 5.10 3.07
CA ILE A 576 25.38 6.24 3.64
C ILE A 576 26.73 6.42 2.95
N ALA A 577 27.47 5.34 2.69
CA ALA A 577 28.76 5.38 2.01
C ALA A 577 28.63 5.96 0.59
N THR A 578 27.63 5.51 -0.18
CA THR A 578 27.35 6.04 -1.53
C THR A 578 26.92 7.50 -1.48
N HIS A 579 26.10 7.90 -0.50
CA HIS A 579 25.72 9.30 -0.30
C HIS A 579 26.92 10.20 -0.02
N ILE A 580 27.80 9.82 0.91
CA ILE A 580 29.00 10.60 1.27
C ILE A 580 30.01 10.63 0.12
N ALA A 581 30.22 9.51 -0.59
CA ALA A 581 31.07 9.48 -1.77
C ALA A 581 30.57 10.43 -2.86
N SER A 582 29.25 10.46 -3.10
CA SER A 582 28.62 11.42 -4.01
C SER A 582 28.79 12.87 -3.53
N GLN A 583 28.64 13.13 -2.23
CA GLN A 583 28.88 14.45 -1.66
C GLN A 583 30.32 14.92 -1.88
N ILE A 584 31.33 14.11 -1.58
CA ILE A 584 32.75 14.49 -1.69
C ILE A 584 33.19 14.68 -3.15
N THR A 585 32.76 13.78 -4.05
CA THR A 585 33.13 13.85 -5.48
C THR A 585 32.57 15.12 -6.13
N THR A 586 31.31 15.44 -5.86
CA THR A 586 30.61 16.59 -6.45
C THR A 586 30.83 17.92 -5.73
N LEU A 587 31.45 17.92 -4.54
CA LEU A 587 31.69 19.13 -3.75
C LEU A 587 32.58 20.13 -4.50
N ASN A 588 32.10 21.36 -4.67
CA ASN A 588 32.93 22.48 -5.08
C ASN A 588 33.28 23.35 -3.86
N ILE A 589 34.55 23.31 -3.43
CA ILE A 589 35.04 23.96 -2.21
C ILE A 589 35.01 25.50 -2.32
N ASP A 590 35.04 26.04 -3.53
CA ASP A 590 35.09 27.49 -3.77
C ASP A 590 33.68 28.09 -4.00
N ASN A 591 32.61 27.29 -3.90
CA ASN A 591 31.22 27.75 -4.03
C ASN A 591 30.45 27.64 -2.69
N PRO A 592 30.24 28.75 -1.96
CA PRO A 592 29.47 28.80 -0.71
C PRO A 592 28.06 28.18 -0.79
N ALA A 593 27.35 28.39 -1.89
CA ALA A 593 25.99 27.89 -2.06
C ALA A 593 25.96 26.35 -2.19
N ASP A 594 26.97 25.77 -2.86
CA ASP A 594 27.15 24.33 -3.03
C ASP A 594 27.60 23.66 -1.72
N CYS A 595 28.59 24.22 -1.01
CA CYS A 595 29.02 23.73 0.31
C CYS A 595 27.85 23.66 1.30
N ALA A 596 27.06 24.74 1.35
CA ALA A 596 25.88 24.79 2.17
C ALA A 596 24.84 23.75 1.69
N SER A 597 24.80 23.46 0.38
CA SER A 597 23.87 22.51 -0.22
C SER A 597 24.15 21.08 0.19
N LYS A 598 25.41 20.70 0.15
CA LYS A 598 25.90 19.43 0.69
C LYS A 598 25.70 19.33 2.20
N PHE A 599 25.78 20.44 2.95
CA PHE A 599 25.46 20.43 4.38
C PHE A 599 23.97 20.17 4.67
N ILE A 600 23.05 20.77 3.90
CA ILE A 600 21.59 20.52 4.05
C ILE A 600 21.17 19.18 3.46
N SER A 601 21.91 18.63 2.48
CA SER A 601 21.75 17.28 1.94
C SER A 601 21.69 16.21 3.02
N ASN A 602 22.39 16.40 4.14
CA ASN A 602 22.35 15.49 5.29
C ASN A 602 20.96 15.40 5.96
N SER A 603 19.97 16.18 5.50
CA SER A 603 18.60 16.24 6.01
C SER A 603 17.52 15.85 4.99
N GLN A 604 17.76 14.87 4.10
CA GLN A 604 16.81 14.32 3.08
C GLN A 604 15.45 13.82 3.62
N ILE A 605 14.65 14.70 4.22
CA ILE A 605 13.48 14.33 5.00
C ILE A 605 12.22 14.34 4.12
N VAL A 606 12.15 15.11 3.04
CA VAL A 606 10.90 15.34 2.29
C VAL A 606 10.53 14.17 1.36
N THR A 607 11.45 13.72 0.51
CA THR A 607 11.21 12.58 -0.39
C THR A 607 10.98 11.29 0.40
N ILE A 608 11.77 11.06 1.44
CA ILE A 608 11.59 9.92 2.36
C ILE A 608 10.23 10.01 3.07
N LYS A 609 9.80 11.20 3.53
CA LYS A 609 8.45 11.39 4.10
C LYS A 609 7.35 11.07 3.10
N HIS A 610 7.49 11.47 1.84
CA HIS A 610 6.52 11.17 0.79
C HIS A 610 6.43 9.67 0.51
N LEU A 611 7.57 8.98 0.48
CA LEU A 611 7.63 7.54 0.31
C LEU A 611 6.97 6.83 1.51
N ILE A 612 7.34 7.18 2.74
CA ILE A 612 6.77 6.59 3.95
C ILE A 612 5.25 6.81 4.00
N ALA A 613 4.77 8.03 3.76
CA ALA A 613 3.34 8.34 3.79
C ALA A 613 2.55 7.49 2.79
N ARG A 614 3.04 7.37 1.55
CA ARG A 614 2.39 6.56 0.50
C ARG A 614 2.48 5.07 0.81
N THR A 615 3.61 4.56 1.29
CA THR A 615 3.73 3.15 1.70
C THR A 615 2.77 2.80 2.84
N VAL A 616 2.66 3.67 3.86
CA VAL A 616 1.74 3.44 4.98
C VAL A 616 0.29 3.44 4.50
N CYS A 617 -0.14 4.46 3.75
CA CYS A 617 -1.55 4.63 3.40
C CYS A 617 -2.02 3.80 2.19
N LEU A 618 -1.14 3.51 1.22
CA LEU A 618 -1.50 2.83 -0.04
C LEU A 618 -1.04 1.37 -0.11
N ILE A 619 -0.25 0.90 0.85
CA ILE A 619 0.19 -0.51 0.90
C ILE A 619 -0.16 -1.14 2.25
N ILE A 620 0.37 -0.63 3.36
CA ILE A 620 0.18 -1.25 4.68
C ILE A 620 -1.29 -1.17 5.10
N TRP A 621 -1.90 0.01 5.03
CA TRP A 621 -3.30 0.21 5.42
C TRP A 621 -4.29 -0.66 4.63
N PRO A 622 -4.23 -0.74 3.28
CA PRO A 622 -5.10 -1.63 2.52
C PRO A 622 -4.91 -3.12 2.85
N ILE A 623 -3.67 -3.58 3.07
CA ILE A 623 -3.40 -4.97 3.47
C ILE A 623 -4.03 -5.26 4.83
N CYS A 624 -3.89 -4.35 5.80
CA CYS A 624 -4.52 -4.50 7.12
C CYS A 624 -6.04 -4.59 7.01
N LEU A 625 -6.68 -3.71 6.23
CA LEU A 625 -8.14 -3.75 6.03
C LEU A 625 -8.59 -5.04 5.31
N TYR A 626 -7.85 -5.47 4.29
CA TYR A 626 -8.11 -6.73 3.59
C TYR A 626 -8.09 -7.93 4.55
N MET A 627 -7.08 -7.99 5.43
CA MET A 627 -7.01 -9.03 6.48
C MET A 627 -8.17 -8.92 7.48
N ILE A 628 -8.58 -7.71 7.87
CA ILE A 628 -9.74 -7.51 8.76
C ILE A 628 -11.03 -8.02 8.10
N PHE A 629 -11.25 -7.78 6.81
CA PHE A 629 -12.44 -8.29 6.12
C PHE A 629 -12.47 -9.82 6.08
N PHE A 630 -11.33 -10.48 5.88
CA PHE A 630 -11.24 -11.93 5.99
C PHE A 630 -11.40 -12.43 7.42
N TYR A 631 -10.92 -11.69 8.41
CA TYR A 631 -11.16 -12.00 9.81
C TYR A 631 -12.66 -11.99 10.13
N ILE A 632 -13.38 -10.95 9.71
CA ILE A 632 -14.84 -10.86 9.85
C ILE A 632 -15.52 -12.01 9.11
N HIS A 633 -15.15 -12.27 7.85
CA HIS A 633 -15.70 -13.37 7.05
C HIS A 633 -15.61 -14.72 7.76
N LEU A 634 -14.42 -15.10 8.24
CA LEU A 634 -14.20 -16.38 8.91
C LEU A 634 -14.74 -16.42 10.35
N ALA A 635 -14.98 -15.26 10.98
CA ALA A 635 -15.62 -15.19 12.29
C ALA A 635 -17.16 -15.30 12.21
N VAL A 636 -17.75 -14.75 11.15
CA VAL A 636 -19.21 -14.80 10.91
C VAL A 636 -19.62 -16.19 10.41
N LEU A 637 -18.88 -16.78 9.48
CA LEU A 637 -19.17 -18.10 8.91
C LEU A 637 -18.59 -19.23 9.79
N ASN A 638 -19.24 -19.48 10.92
CA ASN A 638 -18.75 -20.42 11.92
C ASN A 638 -19.45 -21.79 11.91
N ARG A 639 -20.40 -22.05 11.00
CA ARG A 639 -21.09 -23.35 10.85
C ARG A 639 -20.63 -24.09 9.60
N SER A 640 -20.63 -25.41 9.63
CA SER A 640 -20.33 -26.24 8.45
C SER A 640 -21.38 -26.05 7.35
N GLY A 641 -20.95 -26.22 6.10
CA GLY A 641 -21.78 -26.15 4.91
C GLY A 641 -21.07 -26.81 3.73
N ASN A 642 -21.75 -27.00 2.60
CA ASN A 642 -21.27 -27.80 1.46
C ASN A 642 -19.90 -27.38 0.87
N GLY A 643 -19.41 -26.17 1.17
CA GLY A 643 -18.11 -25.67 0.72
C GLY A 643 -16.94 -25.99 1.64
N ASP A 644 -17.15 -26.58 2.82
CA ASP A 644 -16.08 -26.89 3.77
C ASP A 644 -15.14 -28.01 3.27
N GLY A 645 -15.65 -28.93 2.44
CA GLY A 645 -14.91 -30.04 1.84
C GLY A 645 -13.65 -29.65 1.06
N PHE A 646 -13.60 -28.41 0.54
CA PHE A 646 -12.43 -27.89 -0.18
C PHE A 646 -11.23 -27.57 0.72
N TYR A 647 -11.46 -27.45 2.04
CA TYR A 647 -10.48 -27.05 3.02
C TYR A 647 -9.91 -28.25 3.79
N SER A 648 -8.78 -28.02 4.46
CA SER A 648 -8.10 -28.99 5.31
C SER A 648 -8.96 -29.39 6.51
N SER A 649 -8.73 -30.59 7.01
CA SER A 649 -9.40 -31.13 8.19
C SER A 649 -9.21 -30.23 9.42
N ALA A 650 -8.02 -29.61 9.55
CA ALA A 650 -7.72 -28.66 10.61
C ALA A 650 -8.57 -27.39 10.51
N PHE A 651 -8.82 -26.88 9.31
CA PHE A 651 -9.74 -25.76 9.09
C PHE A 651 -11.18 -26.13 9.46
N GLN A 652 -11.63 -27.31 9.01
CA GLN A 652 -12.98 -27.80 9.22
C GLN A 652 -13.33 -28.04 10.71
N SER A 653 -12.34 -28.37 11.54
CA SER A 653 -12.56 -28.61 12.97
C SER A 653 -13.06 -27.37 13.74
N GLN A 654 -12.87 -26.16 13.17
CA GLN A 654 -13.35 -24.90 13.74
C GLN A 654 -14.82 -24.58 13.38
N LEU A 655 -15.44 -25.38 12.50
CA LEU A 655 -16.80 -25.15 12.01
C LEU A 655 -17.82 -25.96 12.82
N ILE A 656 -18.73 -25.25 13.50
CA ILE A 656 -19.81 -25.85 14.28
C ILE A 656 -20.70 -26.71 13.36
N GLY A 657 -20.94 -27.95 13.75
CA GLY A 657 -21.74 -28.92 12.98
C GLY A 657 -20.91 -29.80 12.05
N ASN A 658 -19.60 -29.57 11.90
CA ASN A 658 -18.72 -30.54 11.26
C ASN A 658 -18.44 -31.71 12.23
N SER A 659 -18.33 -32.93 11.70
CA SER A 659 -17.91 -34.14 12.43
C SER A 659 -16.63 -34.00 13.26
N LEU A 660 -15.69 -33.13 12.85
CA LEU A 660 -14.41 -32.91 13.51
C LEU A 660 -14.47 -31.84 14.61
N HIS A 661 -15.58 -31.10 14.71
CA HIS A 661 -15.72 -30.03 15.67
C HIS A 661 -15.95 -30.58 17.08
N ASN A 662 -15.02 -30.28 18.00
CA ASN A 662 -14.98 -30.84 19.36
C ASN A 662 -14.94 -32.39 19.37
N ALA A 663 -14.41 -32.99 18.31
CA ALA A 663 -14.16 -34.42 18.29
C ALA A 663 -13.03 -34.77 19.26
N SER A 664 -13.05 -36.00 19.76
CA SER A 664 -11.95 -36.59 20.53
C SER A 664 -11.59 -37.91 19.88
N MET A 665 -10.32 -38.09 19.53
CA MET A 665 -9.86 -39.36 18.96
C MET A 665 -8.39 -39.60 19.28
N PRO A 666 -7.89 -40.84 19.13
CA PRO A 666 -6.50 -41.15 19.40
C PRO A 666 -5.56 -40.41 18.46
N ARG A 667 -4.55 -39.75 19.05
CA ARG A 667 -3.54 -39.01 18.29
C ARG A 667 -2.69 -39.92 17.41
N GLN A 668 -2.26 -41.06 17.94
CA GLN A 668 -1.37 -42.00 17.25
C GLN A 668 -2.17 -43.03 16.48
N VAL A 669 -1.74 -43.35 15.26
CA VAL A 669 -2.37 -44.40 14.44
C VAL A 669 -1.74 -45.74 14.80
N ALA A 670 -2.56 -46.72 15.18
CA ALA A 670 -2.11 -48.07 15.55
C ALA A 670 -2.57 -49.12 14.53
N TYR A 671 -1.84 -50.23 14.46
CA TYR A 671 -2.30 -51.41 13.72
C TYR A 671 -3.62 -51.94 14.31
N GLY A 672 -4.60 -52.19 13.45
CA GLY A 672 -5.96 -52.54 13.84
C GLY A 672 -6.89 -51.33 14.03
N ALA A 673 -6.41 -50.10 13.86
CA ALA A 673 -7.26 -48.91 13.86
C ALA A 673 -8.10 -48.80 12.59
N VAL A 674 -9.33 -48.30 12.73
CA VAL A 674 -10.17 -47.91 11.60
C VAL A 674 -9.94 -46.44 11.33
N ILE A 675 -9.48 -46.13 10.13
CA ILE A 675 -9.08 -44.79 9.70
C ILE A 675 -9.88 -44.31 8.50
N THR A 676 -9.99 -43.00 8.36
CA THR A 676 -10.38 -42.35 7.10
C THR A 676 -9.19 -41.60 6.54
N ILE A 677 -8.97 -41.70 5.23
CA ILE A 677 -7.82 -41.09 4.56
C ILE A 677 -8.34 -40.04 3.59
N LYS A 678 -7.91 -38.79 3.77
CA LYS A 678 -8.26 -37.68 2.89
C LYS A 678 -7.04 -37.28 2.06
N ASN A 679 -7.28 -36.91 0.81
CA ASN A 679 -6.21 -36.36 -0.02
C ASN A 679 -5.92 -34.91 0.41
N HIS A 680 -4.65 -34.57 0.61
CA HIS A 680 -4.26 -33.25 1.12
C HIS A 680 -4.32 -32.15 0.05
N ARG A 681 -4.49 -32.51 -1.23
CA ARG A 681 -4.75 -31.54 -2.30
C ARG A 681 -6.04 -30.79 -1.98
N THR A 682 -6.08 -29.50 -2.29
CA THR A 682 -7.29 -28.70 -2.19
C THR A 682 -8.42 -29.27 -3.06
N GLY A 683 -9.60 -29.48 -2.48
CA GLY A 683 -10.71 -30.19 -3.12
C GLY A 683 -10.47 -31.70 -3.32
N GLY A 684 -9.47 -32.25 -2.64
CA GLY A 684 -9.20 -33.68 -2.56
C GLY A 684 -10.27 -34.41 -1.76
N GLY A 685 -10.77 -35.51 -2.29
CA GLY A 685 -11.76 -36.34 -1.60
C GLY A 685 -11.15 -37.36 -0.63
N TYR A 686 -12.03 -38.02 0.10
CA TYR A 686 -11.76 -39.20 0.90
C TYR A 686 -11.53 -40.40 0.01
N LEU A 687 -10.57 -41.25 0.37
CA LEU A 687 -10.38 -42.55 -0.26
C LEU A 687 -11.65 -43.39 -0.05
N HIS A 688 -12.34 -43.71 -1.14
CA HIS A 688 -13.68 -44.27 -1.14
C HIS A 688 -13.74 -45.56 -1.95
N SER A 689 -14.58 -46.50 -1.53
CA SER A 689 -14.83 -47.75 -2.23
C SER A 689 -16.27 -48.20 -2.05
N HIS A 690 -16.92 -48.68 -3.11
CA HIS A 690 -18.31 -49.15 -3.06
C HIS A 690 -18.45 -50.44 -3.88
N TYR A 691 -19.53 -51.21 -3.69
CA TYR A 691 -19.65 -52.58 -4.23
C TYR A 691 -19.61 -52.72 -5.77
N HIS A 692 -19.55 -51.63 -6.54
CA HIS A 692 -19.48 -51.66 -8.00
C HIS A 692 -18.08 -51.99 -8.50
N LEU A 693 -18.02 -52.74 -9.59
CA LEU A 693 -16.78 -53.13 -10.27
C LEU A 693 -16.50 -52.19 -11.43
N TYR A 694 -15.24 -52.09 -11.86
CA TYR A 694 -14.93 -51.44 -13.13
C TYR A 694 -15.65 -52.16 -14.30
N PRO A 695 -16.22 -51.41 -15.25
CA PRO A 695 -16.96 -51.98 -16.37
C PRO A 695 -16.05 -52.74 -17.32
N GLU A 696 -16.64 -53.66 -18.10
CA GLU A 696 -15.92 -54.44 -19.09
C GLU A 696 -15.24 -53.53 -20.14
N GLY A 697 -13.98 -53.82 -20.46
CA GLY A 697 -13.14 -52.99 -21.34
C GLY A 697 -12.43 -51.82 -20.65
N VAL A 698 -12.67 -51.56 -19.35
CA VAL A 698 -12.01 -50.49 -18.59
C VAL A 698 -11.11 -51.09 -17.49
N GLY A 699 -10.02 -51.73 -17.91
CA GLY A 699 -9.05 -52.36 -17.01
C GLY A 699 -9.55 -53.66 -16.37
N ALA A 700 -9.06 -53.98 -15.18
CA ALA A 700 -9.45 -55.18 -14.47
C ALA A 700 -10.85 -55.05 -13.87
N ARG A 701 -11.68 -56.10 -14.00
CA ARG A 701 -13.04 -56.19 -13.46
C ARG A 701 -13.05 -56.43 -11.94
N GLN A 702 -12.44 -55.51 -11.21
CA GLN A 702 -12.31 -55.49 -9.75
C GLN A 702 -13.06 -54.28 -9.15
N GLN A 703 -13.14 -54.21 -7.83
CA GLN A 703 -13.90 -53.17 -7.14
C GLN A 703 -13.32 -51.77 -7.43
N GLN A 704 -14.21 -50.80 -7.67
CA GLN A 704 -13.80 -49.42 -7.94
C GLN A 704 -13.28 -48.74 -6.67
N ILE A 705 -12.10 -48.11 -6.78
CA ILE A 705 -11.56 -47.20 -5.77
C ILE A 705 -11.55 -45.80 -6.36
N THR A 706 -12.15 -44.87 -5.65
CA THR A 706 -12.33 -43.48 -6.10
C THR A 706 -12.00 -42.52 -4.96
N THR A 707 -12.05 -41.22 -5.23
CA THR A 707 -12.18 -40.24 -4.14
C THR A 707 -13.56 -39.60 -4.14
N TYR A 708 -14.17 -39.57 -2.96
CA TYR A 708 -15.48 -38.96 -2.75
C TYR A 708 -15.36 -37.73 -1.85
N THR A 709 -16.10 -36.66 -2.16
CA THR A 709 -15.95 -35.36 -1.47
C THR A 709 -16.66 -35.29 -0.13
N HIS A 710 -17.59 -36.20 0.13
CA HIS A 710 -18.37 -36.24 1.37
C HIS A 710 -17.95 -37.42 2.23
N LYS A 711 -18.17 -37.31 3.53
CA LYS A 711 -17.97 -38.39 4.48
C LYS A 711 -19.10 -39.40 4.40
N ASP A 712 -18.74 -40.67 4.29
CA ASP A 712 -19.66 -41.79 4.43
C ASP A 712 -18.97 -43.02 5.04
N GLU A 713 -19.76 -44.07 5.29
CA GLU A 713 -19.24 -45.33 5.85
C GLU A 713 -18.26 -46.05 4.91
N ASN A 714 -18.34 -45.75 3.62
CA ASN A 714 -17.49 -46.27 2.55
C ASN A 714 -16.12 -45.57 2.48
N ASN A 715 -15.83 -44.66 3.41
CA ASN A 715 -14.50 -44.06 3.58
C ASN A 715 -13.67 -44.74 4.67
N ARG A 716 -14.19 -45.78 5.34
CA ARG A 716 -13.55 -46.44 6.48
C ARG A 716 -12.62 -47.56 6.03
N TRP A 717 -11.34 -47.45 6.40
CA TRP A 717 -10.28 -48.39 6.09
C TRP A 717 -9.63 -48.93 7.38
N LEU A 718 -9.43 -50.24 7.46
CA LEU A 718 -8.70 -50.90 8.53
C LEU A 718 -7.22 -51.00 8.17
N ILE A 719 -6.34 -50.53 9.06
CA ILE A 719 -4.89 -50.64 8.85
C ILE A 719 -4.35 -51.94 9.44
N LYS A 720 -3.77 -52.80 8.58
CA LYS A 720 -3.24 -54.10 8.94
C LYS A 720 -1.73 -54.18 8.71
N LYS A 721 -1.05 -55.07 9.46
CA LYS A 721 0.33 -55.45 9.14
C LYS A 721 0.34 -56.26 7.84
N TYR A 722 1.39 -56.10 7.04
CA TYR A 722 1.51 -56.82 5.76
C TYR A 722 1.64 -58.34 5.90
N ASN A 723 2.19 -58.82 7.03
CA ASN A 723 2.59 -60.21 7.23
C ASN A 723 1.67 -61.04 8.14
N THR A 724 0.85 -60.41 8.99
CA THR A 724 0.02 -61.11 9.98
C THR A 724 -1.28 -60.37 10.28
N ASP A 725 -2.40 -61.10 10.34
CA ASP A 725 -3.70 -60.55 10.77
C ASP A 725 -3.87 -60.47 12.30
N LYS A 726 -3.00 -61.14 13.08
CA LYS A 726 -3.04 -61.12 14.54
C LYS A 726 -2.14 -60.00 15.09
N THR A 727 -2.72 -59.11 15.89
CA THR A 727 -1.99 -58.09 16.64
C THR A 727 -2.24 -58.26 18.13
N ASP A 728 -1.27 -58.85 18.83
CA ASP A 728 -1.25 -58.86 20.29
C ASP A 728 -0.73 -57.51 20.81
N GLY A 729 -1.49 -56.82 21.66
CA GLY A 729 -1.13 -55.49 22.17
C GLY A 729 -1.41 -54.32 21.23
N VAL A 730 -0.90 -53.13 21.60
CA VAL A 730 -1.02 -51.89 20.82
C VAL A 730 0.30 -51.61 20.12
N HIS A 731 0.31 -51.59 18.79
CA HIS A 731 1.49 -51.27 17.99
C HIS A 731 1.22 -50.03 17.15
N ILE A 732 2.03 -48.99 17.32
CA ILE A 732 1.93 -47.74 16.56
C ILE A 732 2.52 -47.93 15.15
N VAL A 733 1.86 -47.36 14.15
CA VAL A 733 2.33 -47.34 12.76
C VAL A 733 3.39 -46.25 12.61
N ARG A 734 4.53 -46.59 12.01
CA ARG A 734 5.68 -45.68 11.84
C ARG A 734 5.99 -45.43 10.37
N SER A 735 6.62 -44.30 10.09
CA SER A 735 7.16 -44.00 8.75
C SER A 735 8.14 -45.07 8.32
N GLY A 736 7.95 -45.60 7.12
CA GLY A 736 8.74 -46.69 6.55
C GLY A 736 8.07 -48.06 6.64
N ASP A 737 7.03 -48.21 7.45
CA ASP A 737 6.31 -49.48 7.65
C ASP A 737 5.58 -49.96 6.39
N LEU A 738 5.44 -51.29 6.27
CA LEU A 738 4.65 -51.95 5.25
C LEU A 738 3.27 -52.31 5.81
N ILE A 739 2.23 -51.78 5.18
CA ILE A 739 0.83 -51.89 5.61
C ILE A 739 -0.06 -52.48 4.51
N ARG A 740 -1.21 -53.00 4.93
CA ARG A 740 -2.36 -53.29 4.07
C ARG A 740 -3.56 -52.47 4.54
N LEU A 741 -4.34 -51.96 3.59
CA LEU A 741 -5.56 -51.21 3.87
C LEU A 741 -6.76 -52.06 3.42
N GLU A 742 -7.55 -52.53 4.38
CA GLU A 742 -8.79 -53.28 4.12
C GLU A 742 -10.00 -52.35 4.22
N HIS A 743 -10.84 -52.32 3.20
CA HIS A 743 -12.08 -51.56 3.22
C HIS A 743 -13.10 -52.24 4.13
N ILE A 744 -13.60 -51.55 5.16
CA ILE A 744 -14.46 -52.15 6.21
C ILE A 744 -15.79 -52.71 5.64
N PRO A 745 -16.58 -51.95 4.85
CA PRO A 745 -17.85 -52.45 4.32
C PRO A 745 -17.73 -53.64 3.37
N THR A 746 -16.72 -53.66 2.50
CA THR A 746 -16.61 -54.66 1.41
C THR A 746 -15.56 -55.74 1.67
N ARG A 747 -14.74 -55.59 2.72
CA ARG A 747 -13.67 -56.53 3.10
C ARG A 747 -12.66 -56.80 1.97
N ARG A 748 -12.47 -55.83 1.07
CA ARG A 748 -11.49 -55.85 -0.03
C ARG A 748 -10.25 -55.01 0.35
N ASN A 749 -9.07 -55.43 -0.06
CA ASN A 749 -7.82 -54.72 0.14
C ASN A 749 -7.57 -53.68 -0.96
N LEU A 750 -6.92 -52.57 -0.61
CA LEU A 750 -6.41 -51.60 -1.58
C LEU A 750 -5.28 -52.23 -2.40
N HIS A 751 -5.48 -52.29 -3.71
CA HIS A 751 -4.64 -53.03 -4.64
C HIS A 751 -4.21 -52.16 -5.82
N SER A 752 -3.05 -52.47 -6.40
CA SER A 752 -2.69 -51.94 -7.72
C SER A 752 -1.99 -53.01 -8.56
N HIS A 753 -2.23 -52.97 -9.87
CA HIS A 753 -1.76 -53.92 -10.89
C HIS A 753 -1.28 -53.12 -12.11
N LYS A 754 -0.47 -53.71 -13.00
CA LYS A 754 0.15 -52.99 -14.13
C LYS A 754 -0.82 -52.57 -15.25
N GLU A 755 -2.13 -52.72 -15.04
CA GLU A 755 -3.14 -52.23 -15.98
C GLU A 755 -3.20 -50.70 -15.98
N HIS A 756 -3.54 -50.14 -17.13
CA HIS A 756 -3.64 -48.69 -17.27
C HIS A 756 -4.89 -48.14 -16.58
N ALA A 757 -4.75 -46.99 -15.93
CA ALA A 757 -5.90 -46.31 -15.30
C ALA A 757 -7.00 -45.94 -16.34
N PRO A 758 -8.27 -45.83 -15.92
CA PRO A 758 -9.40 -45.58 -16.82
C PRO A 758 -9.27 -44.32 -17.68
N ILE A 759 -8.89 -43.19 -17.08
CA ILE A 759 -8.78 -41.88 -17.74
C ILE A 759 -7.30 -41.51 -17.91
N THR A 760 -6.50 -41.65 -16.86
CA THR A 760 -5.09 -41.25 -16.87
C THR A 760 -4.19 -42.40 -17.28
N LYS A 761 -4.17 -42.74 -18.58
CA LYS A 761 -3.47 -43.92 -19.13
C LYS A 761 -1.98 -44.03 -18.80
N LYS A 762 -1.30 -42.95 -18.41
CA LYS A 762 0.11 -42.97 -17.96
C LYS A 762 0.31 -43.59 -16.57
N HIS A 763 -0.75 -43.71 -15.77
CA HIS A 763 -0.72 -44.26 -14.43
C HIS A 763 -1.27 -45.69 -14.42
N PHE A 764 -0.97 -46.42 -13.35
CA PHE A 764 -1.54 -47.74 -13.10
C PHE A 764 -2.89 -47.65 -12.39
N GLN A 765 -3.75 -48.62 -12.66
CA GLN A 765 -5.07 -48.75 -12.08
C GLN A 765 -4.97 -49.15 -10.59
N VAL A 766 -5.83 -48.56 -9.76
CA VAL A 766 -5.99 -48.90 -8.35
C VAL A 766 -7.40 -49.46 -8.16
N THR A 767 -7.50 -50.56 -7.43
CA THR A 767 -8.74 -51.35 -7.28
C THR A 767 -8.88 -51.88 -5.86
N GLY A 768 -10.07 -52.39 -5.53
CA GLY A 768 -10.28 -53.25 -4.36
C GLY A 768 -10.20 -54.72 -4.78
N TYR A 769 -9.30 -55.48 -4.16
CA TYR A 769 -9.03 -56.89 -4.46
C TYR A 769 -9.06 -57.79 -3.21
N GLY A 770 -9.10 -59.11 -3.39
CA GLY A 770 -9.09 -60.08 -2.28
C GLY A 770 -10.46 -60.31 -1.65
N GLU A 771 -10.64 -61.28 -0.75
CA GLU A 771 -11.91 -61.52 -0.04
C GLU A 771 -11.68 -61.70 1.46
N ASN A 772 -12.56 -61.12 2.30
CA ASN A 772 -12.43 -61.18 3.76
C ASN A 772 -11.05 -60.73 4.27
N GLY A 773 -10.45 -59.72 3.63
CA GLY A 773 -9.11 -59.20 3.96
C GLY A 773 -7.95 -60.08 3.47
N THR A 774 -8.21 -61.24 2.87
CA THR A 774 -7.18 -62.06 2.22
C THR A 774 -6.92 -61.54 0.81
N GLY A 775 -5.65 -61.39 0.44
CA GLY A 775 -5.27 -60.95 -0.90
C GLY A 775 -3.83 -61.30 -1.21
N ASP A 776 -3.17 -60.57 -2.11
CA ASP A 776 -1.87 -60.95 -2.65
C ASP A 776 -0.73 -60.01 -2.19
N ALA A 777 0.43 -60.10 -2.85
CA ALA A 777 1.57 -59.24 -2.56
C ALA A 777 1.45 -57.83 -3.15
N ASN A 778 0.49 -57.59 -4.06
CA ASN A 778 0.18 -56.28 -4.65
C ASN A 778 -0.78 -55.45 -3.76
N ASP A 779 -1.17 -55.96 -2.60
CA ASP A 779 -1.94 -55.20 -1.62
C ASP A 779 -1.04 -54.41 -0.64
N VAL A 780 0.28 -54.53 -0.77
CA VAL A 780 1.26 -54.01 0.20
C VAL A 780 1.70 -52.60 -0.16
N TRP A 781 1.48 -51.68 0.77
CA TRP A 781 1.85 -50.27 0.65
C TRP A 781 2.85 -49.89 1.73
N ARG A 782 3.92 -49.20 1.34
CA ARG A 782 4.86 -48.55 2.26
C ARG A 782 4.34 -47.17 2.62
N VAL A 783 4.11 -46.92 3.90
CA VAL A 783 3.71 -45.61 4.38
C VAL A 783 4.94 -44.77 4.74
N SER A 784 4.97 -43.50 4.35
CA SER A 784 6.10 -42.60 4.64
C SER A 784 5.61 -41.19 4.96
N ILE A 785 6.22 -40.54 5.94
CA ILE A 785 5.91 -39.15 6.31
C ILE A 785 6.78 -38.19 5.49
N ILE A 786 6.20 -37.09 5.01
CA ILE A 786 6.94 -36.10 4.22
C ILE A 786 7.87 -35.28 5.13
N GLY A 787 9.17 -35.29 4.80
CA GLY A 787 10.16 -34.46 5.49
C GLY A 787 10.68 -35.04 6.80
N GLU A 788 10.23 -36.23 7.19
CA GLU A 788 10.69 -36.94 8.37
C GLU A 788 11.47 -38.21 8.01
N LYS A 789 12.26 -38.72 8.97
CA LYS A 789 13.03 -39.97 8.80
C LYS A 789 12.13 -41.18 9.07
N ASP A 790 12.51 -42.31 8.49
CA ASP A 790 11.88 -43.60 8.82
C ASP A 790 12.00 -43.87 10.33
N GLY A 791 10.90 -44.33 10.94
CA GLY A 791 10.76 -44.55 12.38
C GLY A 791 9.90 -43.53 13.12
N SER A 792 9.59 -42.37 12.54
CA SER A 792 8.65 -41.39 13.11
C SER A 792 7.23 -41.96 13.22
N GLU A 793 6.50 -41.61 14.28
CA GLU A 793 5.13 -42.08 14.53
C GLU A 793 4.11 -41.34 13.65
N ILE A 794 3.17 -42.09 13.07
CA ILE A 794 2.09 -41.50 12.29
C ILE A 794 1.00 -40.99 13.23
N THR A 795 0.68 -39.70 13.11
CA THR A 795 -0.40 -39.06 13.87
C THR A 795 -1.54 -38.61 12.96
N ALA A 796 -2.77 -38.67 13.48
CA ALA A 796 -3.95 -38.18 12.77
C ALA A 796 -3.90 -36.65 12.59
N VAL A 797 -4.52 -36.16 11.50
CA VAL A 797 -4.67 -34.76 11.06
C VAL A 797 -3.39 -34.02 10.67
N ASN A 798 -2.30 -34.13 11.44
CA ASN A 798 -1.08 -33.36 11.20
C ASN A 798 -0.10 -34.02 10.23
N CYS A 799 0.00 -35.36 10.24
CA CYS A 799 0.96 -36.04 9.41
C CYS A 799 0.51 -36.06 7.95
N LYS A 800 1.38 -35.53 7.07
CA LYS A 800 1.26 -35.66 5.62
C LYS A 800 1.99 -36.93 5.21
N ILE A 801 1.24 -37.93 4.80
CA ILE A 801 1.74 -39.26 4.44
C ILE A 801 1.71 -39.50 2.93
N LYS A 802 2.59 -40.38 2.48
CA LYS A 802 2.64 -40.94 1.14
C LYS A 802 2.53 -42.45 1.22
N LEU A 803 1.69 -43.02 0.37
CA LEU A 803 1.51 -44.47 0.24
C LEU A 803 2.19 -44.92 -1.05
N VAL A 804 3.33 -45.58 -0.92
CA VAL A 804 4.13 -46.09 -2.05
C VAL A 804 3.88 -47.58 -2.18
N HIS A 805 3.39 -48.01 -3.33
CA HIS A 805 3.16 -49.41 -3.61
C HIS A 805 4.48 -50.19 -3.59
N TYR A 806 4.55 -51.29 -2.84
CA TYR A 806 5.81 -52.00 -2.60
C TYR A 806 6.41 -52.65 -3.86
N LEU A 807 5.61 -53.43 -4.60
CA LEU A 807 6.11 -54.17 -5.78
C LEU A 807 6.25 -53.31 -7.05
N GLN A 808 5.27 -52.45 -7.33
CA GLN A 808 5.24 -51.65 -8.56
C GLN A 808 6.05 -50.36 -8.47
N THR A 809 6.52 -49.98 -7.28
CA THR A 809 7.29 -48.74 -7.06
C THR A 809 6.57 -47.49 -7.58
N CYS A 810 5.25 -47.47 -7.47
CA CYS A 810 4.40 -46.32 -7.82
C CYS A 810 3.78 -45.72 -6.55
N ILE A 811 3.30 -44.48 -6.62
CA ILE A 811 2.71 -43.77 -5.48
C ILE A 811 1.20 -43.60 -5.66
N LEU A 812 0.43 -43.84 -4.60
CA LEU A 812 -1.02 -43.62 -4.60
C LEU A 812 -1.30 -42.12 -4.75
N THR A 813 -2.02 -41.76 -5.81
CA THR A 813 -2.32 -40.37 -6.14
C THR A 813 -3.75 -40.20 -6.66
N THR A 814 -4.21 -38.96 -6.71
CA THR A 814 -5.45 -38.58 -7.41
C THR A 814 -5.08 -37.94 -8.74
N SER A 815 -5.74 -38.34 -9.82
CA SER A 815 -5.52 -37.63 -11.10
C SER A 815 -6.23 -36.27 -11.13
N GLY A 816 -7.21 -36.07 -10.23
CA GLY A 816 -8.09 -34.90 -10.18
C GLY A 816 -9.10 -34.84 -11.33
N LYS A 817 -9.16 -35.87 -12.17
CA LYS A 817 -10.18 -36.00 -13.22
C LYS A 817 -11.37 -36.75 -12.67
N GLN A 818 -12.57 -36.34 -13.09
CA GLN A 818 -13.79 -37.06 -12.76
C GLN A 818 -13.93 -38.30 -13.65
N LEU A 819 -14.40 -39.39 -13.04
CA LEU A 819 -14.82 -40.58 -13.76
C LEU A 819 -16.15 -40.30 -14.50
N PRO A 820 -16.45 -41.02 -15.59
CA PRO A 820 -17.76 -40.93 -16.25
C PRO A 820 -18.89 -41.44 -15.34
N LYS A 821 -20.12 -41.40 -15.84
CA LYS A 821 -21.33 -41.81 -15.09
C LYS A 821 -21.25 -43.19 -14.43
N TRP A 822 -20.50 -44.14 -15.00
CA TRP A 822 -20.29 -45.48 -14.41
C TRP A 822 -19.48 -45.46 -13.11
N GLY A 823 -18.71 -44.40 -12.87
CA GLY A 823 -17.97 -44.14 -11.63
C GLY A 823 -18.58 -42.99 -10.82
N TYR A 824 -19.89 -42.74 -10.99
CA TYR A 824 -20.67 -41.76 -10.23
C TYR A 824 -20.11 -40.32 -10.24
N GLU A 825 -19.36 -39.94 -11.28
CA GLU A 825 -18.73 -38.61 -11.39
C GLU A 825 -17.77 -38.27 -10.22
N GLN A 826 -17.31 -39.31 -9.51
CA GLN A 826 -16.29 -39.22 -8.45
C GLN A 826 -14.89 -39.05 -9.08
N GLN A 827 -13.89 -38.65 -8.29
CA GLN A 827 -12.54 -38.46 -8.86
C GLN A 827 -11.76 -39.77 -8.93
N GLU A 828 -10.91 -39.88 -9.95
CA GLU A 828 -10.09 -41.05 -10.24
C GLU A 828 -8.88 -41.16 -9.28
N VAL A 829 -8.75 -42.31 -8.63
CA VAL A 829 -7.56 -42.73 -7.86
C VAL A 829 -6.68 -43.61 -8.72
N THR A 830 -5.38 -43.37 -8.71
CA THR A 830 -4.40 -44.08 -9.55
C THR A 830 -3.08 -44.29 -8.83
N CYS A 831 -2.22 -45.16 -9.36
CA CYS A 831 -0.85 -45.31 -8.89
C CYS A 831 0.12 -44.70 -9.91
N ASN A 832 0.78 -43.61 -9.55
CA ASN A 832 1.68 -42.87 -10.43
C ASN A 832 3.12 -43.42 -10.31
N PRO A 833 3.76 -43.86 -11.41
CA PRO A 833 5.16 -44.28 -11.38
C PRO A 833 6.13 -43.17 -10.92
N ASN A 834 5.74 -41.90 -11.04
CA ASN A 834 6.53 -40.78 -10.55
C ASN A 834 6.26 -40.51 -9.05
N LEU A 835 7.19 -40.94 -8.19
CA LEU A 835 7.11 -40.78 -6.73
C LEU A 835 7.13 -39.32 -6.23
N ARG A 836 7.50 -38.36 -7.08
CA ARG A 836 7.54 -36.92 -6.76
C ARG A 836 6.24 -36.17 -7.10
N ASP A 837 5.14 -36.89 -7.31
CA ASP A 837 3.84 -36.28 -7.55
C ASP A 837 3.34 -35.45 -6.34
N PRO A 838 3.04 -34.15 -6.52
CA PRO A 838 2.49 -33.31 -5.45
C PRO A 838 1.07 -33.70 -5.04
N ASN A 839 0.29 -34.37 -5.89
CA ASN A 839 -1.09 -34.79 -5.57
C ASN A 839 -1.17 -36.09 -4.76
N ALA A 840 -0.03 -36.75 -4.54
CA ALA A 840 0.08 -38.03 -3.85
C ALA A 840 0.20 -37.90 -2.33
N VAL A 841 -0.13 -36.73 -1.78
CA VAL A 841 -0.07 -36.44 -0.36
C VAL A 841 -1.43 -36.70 0.26
N TRP A 842 -1.45 -37.51 1.31
CA TRP A 842 -2.66 -37.90 2.04
C TRP A 842 -2.51 -37.54 3.52
N ASN A 843 -3.62 -37.42 4.23
CA ASN A 843 -3.66 -37.30 5.68
C ASN A 843 -4.69 -38.28 6.24
N VAL A 844 -4.34 -38.93 7.36
CA VAL A 844 -5.31 -39.68 8.17
C VAL A 844 -6.17 -38.66 8.89
N GLU A 845 -7.46 -38.60 8.59
CA GLU A 845 -8.35 -37.60 9.17
C GLU A 845 -9.00 -38.12 10.44
N GLU A 846 -9.76 -39.22 10.34
CA GLU A 846 -10.33 -39.91 11.51
C GLU A 846 -9.51 -41.14 11.86
N ASN A 847 -9.39 -41.40 13.15
CA ASN A 847 -8.70 -42.56 13.72
C ASN A 847 -9.56 -43.12 14.85
N MET A 848 -10.05 -44.34 14.70
CA MET A 848 -10.88 -45.02 15.69
C MET A 848 -10.13 -46.24 16.21
N PHE A 849 -9.76 -46.21 17.49
CA PHE A 849 -9.07 -47.31 18.15
C PHE A 849 -9.24 -47.25 19.68
N ASP A 850 -10.07 -48.15 20.22
CA ASP A 850 -10.53 -48.11 21.62
C ASP A 850 -9.42 -48.27 22.67
N LYS A 851 -8.25 -48.81 22.28
CA LYS A 851 -7.14 -49.08 23.22
C LYS A 851 -6.18 -47.90 23.42
N LEU A 852 -6.40 -46.77 22.76
CA LEU A 852 -5.59 -45.56 22.90
C LEU A 852 -6.44 -44.42 23.49
N GLU A 853 -5.79 -43.51 24.22
CA GLU A 853 -6.46 -42.35 24.81
C GLU A 853 -6.84 -41.32 23.75
N ASN A 854 -8.04 -40.77 23.88
CA ASN A 854 -8.54 -39.72 22.99
C ASN A 854 -7.97 -38.35 23.38
N VAL A 855 -7.56 -37.57 22.39
CA VAL A 855 -7.11 -36.18 22.55
C VAL A 855 -8.12 -35.26 21.85
N SER A 856 -8.40 -34.09 22.45
CA SER A 856 -9.27 -33.07 21.85
C SER A 856 -8.59 -32.41 20.63
N PHE A 857 -9.36 -32.20 19.56
CA PHE A 857 -8.90 -31.53 18.34
C PHE A 857 -8.68 -30.04 18.46
N GLU A 858 -9.12 -29.38 19.54
CA GLU A 858 -8.89 -27.94 19.74
C GLU A 858 -7.40 -27.58 19.76
N VAL A 859 -6.54 -28.52 20.18
CA VAL A 859 -5.08 -28.35 20.18
C VAL A 859 -4.52 -28.20 18.75
N TYR A 860 -5.22 -28.70 17.74
CA TYR A 860 -4.82 -28.66 16.33
C TYR A 860 -5.52 -27.56 15.54
N ALA A 861 -6.25 -26.66 16.21
CA ALA A 861 -6.91 -25.54 15.57
C ALA A 861 -5.90 -24.63 14.84
N PRO A 862 -6.06 -24.37 13.54
CA PRO A 862 -5.16 -23.50 12.80
C PRO A 862 -5.33 -22.04 13.26
N SER A 863 -4.23 -21.29 13.23
CA SER A 863 -4.29 -19.85 13.53
C SER A 863 -5.08 -19.11 12.45
N PHE A 864 -5.50 -17.87 12.75
CA PHE A 864 -6.16 -17.03 11.74
C PHE A 864 -5.30 -16.88 10.47
N LEU A 865 -3.99 -16.72 10.61
CA LEU A 865 -3.10 -16.53 9.47
C LEU A 865 -3.01 -17.79 8.60
N ASP A 866 -2.98 -18.97 9.21
CA ASP A 866 -2.99 -20.25 8.48
C ASP A 866 -4.29 -20.40 7.69
N ARG A 867 -5.44 -20.15 8.33
CA ARG A 867 -6.75 -20.17 7.66
C ARG A 867 -6.86 -19.13 6.55
N PHE A 868 -6.27 -17.95 6.75
CA PHE A 868 -6.24 -16.87 5.76
C PHE A 868 -5.44 -17.30 4.53
N ILE A 869 -4.23 -17.82 4.72
CA ILE A 869 -3.36 -18.30 3.62
C ILE A 869 -4.03 -19.47 2.89
N GLU A 870 -4.57 -20.42 3.64
CA GLU A 870 -5.27 -21.57 3.08
C GLU A 870 -6.48 -21.14 2.23
N SER A 871 -7.30 -20.22 2.74
CA SER A 871 -8.43 -19.66 1.99
C SER A 871 -7.98 -19.06 0.66
N HIS A 872 -6.88 -18.30 0.63
CA HIS A 872 -6.34 -17.74 -0.62
C HIS A 872 -5.84 -18.81 -1.58
N ALA A 873 -5.18 -19.85 -1.06
CA ALA A 873 -4.75 -20.97 -1.89
C ALA A 873 -5.95 -21.65 -2.57
N VAL A 874 -7.04 -21.89 -1.82
CA VAL A 874 -8.28 -22.46 -2.37
C VAL A 874 -8.92 -21.53 -3.40
N MET A 875 -8.97 -20.22 -3.14
CA MET A 875 -9.50 -19.23 -4.09
C MET A 875 -8.72 -19.19 -5.40
N PHE A 876 -7.38 -19.15 -5.35
CA PHE A 876 -6.55 -19.13 -6.54
C PHE A 876 -6.65 -20.43 -7.33
N GLN A 877 -6.67 -21.58 -6.65
CA GLN A 877 -6.84 -22.86 -7.31
C GLN A 877 -8.22 -23.00 -7.94
N GLY A 878 -9.29 -22.61 -7.23
CA GLY A 878 -10.64 -22.59 -7.78
C GLY A 878 -10.73 -21.69 -9.00
N ASN A 879 -10.13 -20.51 -8.96
CA ASN A 879 -10.10 -19.59 -10.09
C ASN A 879 -9.35 -20.15 -11.32
N ALA A 880 -8.22 -20.85 -11.10
CA ALA A 880 -7.48 -21.53 -12.17
C ALA A 880 -8.22 -22.78 -12.70
N GLY A 881 -9.09 -23.38 -11.88
CA GLY A 881 -9.91 -24.54 -12.20
C GLY A 881 -11.17 -24.23 -13.02
N LEU A 882 -11.61 -22.96 -13.09
CA LEU A 882 -12.77 -22.51 -13.88
C LEU A 882 -12.47 -22.47 -15.38
N LYS A 883 -12.24 -23.64 -15.98
CA LYS A 883 -12.08 -23.80 -17.42
C LYS A 883 -13.43 -24.04 -18.09
N PRO A 884 -13.63 -23.56 -19.33
CA PRO A 884 -14.86 -23.82 -20.08
C PRO A 884 -15.05 -25.33 -20.25
N LYS A 885 -16.29 -25.81 -20.06
CA LYS A 885 -16.62 -27.20 -20.34
C LYS A 885 -16.59 -27.45 -21.85
N GLU A 886 -16.32 -28.68 -22.26
CA GLU A 886 -16.35 -29.05 -23.68
C GLU A 886 -17.75 -28.76 -24.26
N GLY A 887 -17.80 -27.96 -25.34
CA GLY A 887 -19.05 -27.54 -26.00
C GLY A 887 -19.71 -26.28 -25.42
N GLU A 888 -19.21 -25.72 -24.32
CA GLU A 888 -19.76 -24.48 -23.72
C GLU A 888 -19.23 -23.23 -24.44
N ILE A 889 -20.13 -22.38 -24.94
CA ILE A 889 -19.76 -21.14 -25.63
C ILE A 889 -19.61 -20.02 -24.61
N THR A 890 -18.37 -19.56 -24.41
CA THR A 890 -18.03 -18.44 -23.51
C THR A 890 -17.75 -17.15 -24.29
N SER A 891 -17.84 -16.01 -23.61
CA SER A 891 -17.56 -14.70 -24.23
C SER A 891 -16.06 -14.46 -24.34
N ARG A 892 -15.61 -13.89 -25.46
CA ARG A 892 -14.18 -13.62 -25.74
C ARG A 892 -13.85 -12.13 -25.64
N PRO A 893 -12.64 -11.75 -25.19
CA PRO A 893 -12.26 -10.33 -25.01
C PRO A 893 -12.48 -9.43 -26.22
N TRP A 894 -12.26 -9.91 -27.44
CA TRP A 894 -12.48 -9.12 -28.66
C TRP A 894 -13.94 -8.81 -28.95
N GLN A 895 -14.88 -9.62 -28.43
CA GLN A 895 -16.32 -9.46 -28.64
C GLN A 895 -16.88 -8.27 -27.86
N TRP A 896 -16.21 -7.87 -26.77
CA TRP A 896 -16.75 -6.88 -25.84
C TRP A 896 -16.80 -5.48 -26.45
N PRO A 897 -15.68 -4.87 -26.92
CA PRO A 897 -15.70 -3.46 -27.33
C PRO A 897 -16.65 -3.15 -28.50
N ILE A 898 -16.89 -4.14 -29.37
CA ILE A 898 -17.78 -4.02 -30.53
C ILE A 898 -19.24 -4.39 -30.22
N ASN A 899 -19.52 -4.83 -28.98
CA ASN A 899 -20.85 -5.27 -28.54
C ASN A 899 -21.38 -6.45 -29.38
N TYR A 900 -20.50 -7.42 -29.71
CA TYR A 900 -20.84 -8.49 -30.67
C TYR A 900 -21.93 -9.42 -30.17
N ARG A 901 -21.83 -9.89 -28.91
CA ARG A 901 -22.82 -10.77 -28.29
C ARG A 901 -23.03 -10.36 -26.84
N GLY A 902 -24.28 -10.10 -26.49
CA GLY A 902 -24.70 -9.81 -25.12
C GLY A 902 -24.89 -11.07 -24.28
N GLN A 903 -25.53 -10.92 -23.12
CA GLN A 903 -25.74 -11.99 -22.16
C GLN A 903 -27.19 -12.01 -21.66
N PHE A 904 -27.80 -13.20 -21.62
CA PHE A 904 -29.13 -13.38 -21.04
C PHE A 904 -29.10 -13.17 -19.53
N PHE A 905 -29.98 -12.30 -19.03
CA PHE A 905 -30.15 -12.04 -17.60
C PHE A 905 -31.41 -12.71 -17.04
N SER A 906 -32.42 -12.98 -17.87
CA SER A 906 -33.66 -13.61 -17.43
C SER A 906 -34.41 -14.40 -18.52
N GLY A 907 -35.35 -15.26 -18.09
CA GLY A 907 -36.12 -16.23 -18.90
C GLY A 907 -37.40 -15.72 -19.57
N SER A 908 -38.22 -16.66 -20.07
CA SER A 908 -39.02 -16.59 -21.30
C SER A 908 -40.15 -15.55 -21.41
N ASN A 909 -40.87 -15.19 -20.35
CA ASN A 909 -42.03 -14.28 -20.46
C ASN A 909 -41.68 -12.79 -20.27
N TYR A 910 -40.73 -12.49 -19.37
CA TYR A 910 -40.23 -11.15 -19.10
C TYR A 910 -38.70 -11.18 -19.11
N ARG A 911 -38.13 -10.73 -20.23
CA ARG A 911 -36.73 -10.96 -20.59
C ARG A 911 -35.89 -9.73 -20.30
N ILE A 912 -34.72 -9.95 -19.72
CA ILE A 912 -33.68 -8.94 -19.56
C ILE A 912 -32.46 -9.43 -20.32
N TYR A 913 -31.85 -8.54 -21.08
CA TYR A 913 -30.67 -8.85 -21.88
C TYR A 913 -29.59 -7.80 -21.64
N LEU A 914 -28.44 -8.27 -21.16
CA LEU A 914 -27.27 -7.42 -20.96
C LEU A 914 -26.60 -7.16 -22.31
N LEU A 915 -26.83 -5.97 -22.82
CA LEU A 915 -26.17 -5.43 -24.01
C LEU A 915 -25.87 -3.95 -23.76
N GLY A 916 -24.69 -3.50 -24.17
CA GLY A 916 -24.34 -2.08 -24.13
C GLY A 916 -25.21 -1.24 -25.06
N ASN A 917 -25.32 0.07 -24.82
CA ASN A 917 -25.93 0.95 -25.82
C ASN A 917 -24.99 1.03 -27.05
N PRO A 918 -25.37 0.50 -28.23
CA PRO A 918 -24.45 0.34 -29.35
C PRO A 918 -23.92 1.69 -29.86
N ILE A 919 -24.73 2.75 -29.82
CA ILE A 919 -24.29 4.09 -30.23
C ILE A 919 -23.16 4.57 -29.30
N ILE A 920 -23.30 4.38 -27.99
CA ILE A 920 -22.28 4.78 -27.01
C ILE A 920 -21.03 3.91 -27.15
N TRP A 921 -21.19 2.59 -27.26
CA TRP A 921 -20.05 1.65 -27.32
C TRP A 921 -19.22 1.82 -28.59
N TRP A 922 -19.86 1.97 -29.75
CA TRP A 922 -19.16 2.20 -31.01
C TRP A 922 -18.54 3.60 -31.04
N SER A 923 -19.24 4.62 -30.52
CA SER A 923 -18.65 5.96 -30.36
C SER A 923 -17.41 5.89 -29.48
N ASN A 924 -17.47 5.22 -28.33
CA ASN A 924 -16.34 5.04 -27.43
C ASN A 924 -15.15 4.38 -28.13
N LEU A 925 -15.39 3.36 -28.97
CA LEU A 925 -14.32 2.72 -29.74
C LEU A 925 -13.70 3.66 -30.80
N VAL A 926 -14.54 4.43 -31.50
CA VAL A 926 -14.08 5.44 -32.48
C VAL A 926 -13.24 6.52 -31.78
N PHE A 927 -13.74 7.09 -30.68
CA PHE A 927 -13.04 8.16 -29.95
C PHE A 927 -11.77 7.66 -29.25
N LEU A 928 -11.69 6.38 -28.88
CA LEU A 928 -10.45 5.75 -28.44
C LEU A 928 -9.38 5.77 -29.55
N ALA A 929 -9.75 5.44 -30.79
CA ALA A 929 -8.84 5.50 -31.94
C ALA A 929 -8.47 6.95 -32.29
N VAL A 930 -9.44 7.87 -32.26
CA VAL A 930 -9.21 9.31 -32.48
C VAL A 930 -8.25 9.87 -31.44
N PHE A 931 -8.37 9.48 -30.17
CA PHE A 931 -7.41 9.87 -29.14
C PHE A 931 -5.98 9.48 -29.50
N LEU A 932 -5.75 8.23 -29.92
CA LEU A 932 -4.41 7.77 -30.29
C LEU A 932 -3.84 8.60 -31.44
N VAL A 933 -4.64 8.90 -32.46
CA VAL A 933 -4.24 9.76 -33.58
C VAL A 933 -3.90 11.17 -33.10
N VAL A 934 -4.77 11.79 -32.30
CA VAL A 934 -4.57 13.15 -31.77
C VAL A 934 -3.34 13.22 -30.87
N PHE A 935 -3.16 12.24 -29.98
CA PHE A 935 -2.04 12.16 -29.05
C PHE A 935 -0.71 11.98 -29.81
N LEU A 936 -0.64 11.04 -30.76
CA LEU A 936 0.55 10.81 -31.58
C LEU A 936 0.88 12.02 -32.46
N ALA A 937 -0.12 12.62 -33.11
CA ALA A 937 0.07 13.81 -33.93
C ALA A 937 0.62 14.98 -33.10
N ASN A 938 0.09 15.20 -31.91
CA ASN A 938 0.58 16.24 -30.99
C ASN A 938 1.98 15.93 -30.45
N ALA A 939 2.29 14.67 -30.14
CA ALA A 939 3.63 14.25 -29.73
C ALA A 939 4.66 14.49 -30.85
N VAL A 940 4.33 14.15 -32.10
CA VAL A 940 5.19 14.41 -33.27
C VAL A 940 5.36 15.92 -33.51
N LYS A 941 4.28 16.70 -33.42
CA LYS A 941 4.35 18.18 -33.53
C LYS A 941 5.23 18.80 -32.46
N TYR A 942 5.15 18.30 -31.23
CA TYR A 942 6.01 18.73 -30.12
C TYR A 942 7.47 18.37 -30.38
N GLN A 943 7.76 17.12 -30.74
CA GLN A 943 9.13 16.66 -31.04
C GLN A 943 9.77 17.40 -32.23
N ARG A 944 8.97 17.76 -33.24
CA ARG A 944 9.41 18.55 -34.40
C ARG A 944 9.48 20.06 -34.14
N GLY A 945 9.07 20.54 -32.96
CA GLY A 945 9.13 21.95 -32.59
C GLY A 945 8.06 22.84 -33.22
N TYR A 946 7.02 22.28 -33.85
CA TYR A 946 5.87 23.06 -34.37
C TYR A 946 5.04 23.68 -33.24
N ILE A 947 4.96 22.98 -32.11
CA ILE A 947 4.31 23.47 -30.89
C ILE A 947 5.41 23.70 -29.86
N LYS A 948 5.67 24.96 -29.50
CA LYS A 948 6.67 25.31 -28.47
C LYS A 948 6.15 25.06 -27.05
N SER A 949 4.85 25.26 -26.81
CA SER A 949 4.17 24.94 -25.57
C SER A 949 2.69 24.70 -25.82
N PHE A 950 2.10 23.77 -25.07
CA PHE A 950 0.66 23.58 -25.04
C PHE A 950 0.01 24.64 -24.14
N SER A 951 -1.25 25.00 -24.40
CA SER A 951 -2.02 25.71 -23.38
C SER A 951 -2.27 24.78 -22.18
N ASP A 952 -2.28 25.33 -20.97
CA ASP A 952 -2.45 24.53 -19.75
C ASP A 952 -3.74 23.69 -19.77
N ALA A 953 -4.81 24.20 -20.39
CA ALA A 953 -6.08 23.50 -20.54
C ALA A 953 -5.97 22.29 -21.48
N GLN A 954 -5.35 22.46 -22.66
CA GLN A 954 -5.15 21.36 -23.61
C GLN A 954 -4.22 20.29 -23.03
N HIS A 955 -3.15 20.71 -22.35
CA HIS A 955 -2.20 19.80 -21.73
C HIS A 955 -2.87 18.91 -20.67
N ARG A 956 -3.69 19.50 -19.79
CA ARG A 956 -4.47 18.76 -18.80
C ARG A 956 -5.42 17.75 -19.43
N LYS A 957 -6.18 18.14 -20.47
CA LYS A 957 -7.09 17.23 -21.17
C LYS A 957 -6.35 16.04 -21.79
N LEU A 958 -5.24 16.29 -22.48
CA LEU A 958 -4.46 15.22 -23.12
C LEU A 958 -3.81 14.27 -22.10
N ILE A 959 -3.26 14.79 -21.00
CA ILE A 959 -2.74 13.96 -19.90
C ILE A 959 -3.86 13.17 -19.22
N GLY A 960 -5.02 13.79 -18.99
CA GLY A 960 -6.21 13.12 -18.46
C GLY A 960 -6.62 11.94 -19.34
N CYS A 961 -6.70 12.13 -20.66
CA CYS A 961 -6.96 11.04 -21.59
C CYS A 961 -5.88 9.95 -21.57
N ALA A 962 -4.61 10.31 -21.41
CA ALA A 962 -3.53 9.32 -21.29
C ALA A 962 -3.68 8.44 -20.03
N TRP A 963 -4.05 9.02 -18.89
CA TRP A 963 -4.34 8.26 -17.67
C TRP A 963 -5.55 7.36 -17.82
N LEU A 964 -6.62 7.84 -18.46
CA LEU A 964 -7.82 7.04 -18.73
C LEU A 964 -7.54 5.92 -19.73
N PHE A 965 -6.73 6.17 -20.76
CA PHE A 965 -6.29 5.15 -21.72
C PHE A 965 -5.45 4.05 -21.03
N LEU A 966 -4.55 4.44 -20.13
CA LEU A 966 -3.82 3.48 -19.31
C LEU A 966 -4.77 2.67 -18.42
N GLY A 967 -5.76 3.33 -17.80
CA GLY A 967 -6.82 2.67 -17.04
C GLY A 967 -7.59 1.64 -17.86
N TRP A 968 -8.04 2.00 -19.07
CA TRP A 968 -8.68 1.09 -20.01
C TRP A 968 -7.78 -0.10 -20.37
N THR A 969 -6.51 0.17 -20.68
CA THR A 969 -5.52 -0.86 -21.05
C THR A 969 -5.34 -1.88 -19.93
N LEU A 970 -5.13 -1.42 -18.68
CA LEU A 970 -4.94 -2.29 -17.53
C LEU A 970 -6.18 -3.12 -17.18
N HIS A 971 -7.38 -2.61 -17.46
CA HIS A 971 -8.63 -3.33 -17.18
C HIS A 971 -9.16 -4.14 -18.37
N TYR A 972 -8.47 -4.13 -19.51
CA TYR A 972 -8.89 -4.86 -20.72
C TYR A 972 -7.84 -5.88 -21.19
N VAL A 973 -6.59 -5.45 -21.36
CA VAL A 973 -5.53 -6.28 -21.96
C VAL A 973 -5.23 -7.56 -21.16
N PRO A 974 -5.19 -7.56 -19.81
CA PRO A 974 -4.92 -8.79 -19.06
C PRO A 974 -5.88 -9.94 -19.35
N PHE A 975 -7.13 -9.66 -19.72
CA PHE A 975 -8.12 -10.69 -20.05
C PHE A 975 -7.77 -11.50 -21.30
N TRP A 976 -6.93 -10.99 -22.20
CA TRP A 976 -6.43 -11.74 -23.35
C TRP A 976 -5.47 -12.87 -22.96
N ALA A 977 -4.77 -12.73 -21.83
CA ALA A 977 -3.83 -13.73 -21.33
C ALA A 977 -4.49 -14.76 -20.39
N MET A 978 -5.76 -14.57 -20.00
CA MET A 978 -6.44 -15.45 -19.03
C MET A 978 -7.06 -16.67 -19.73
N GLY A 979 -6.61 -17.87 -19.35
CA GLY A 979 -7.12 -19.15 -19.86
C GLY A 979 -8.33 -19.74 -19.12
N ARG A 980 -9.23 -18.89 -18.58
CA ARG A 980 -10.42 -19.28 -17.80
C ARG A 980 -11.71 -18.84 -18.49
N VAL A 981 -12.87 -19.23 -17.95
CA VAL A 981 -14.17 -18.74 -18.43
C VAL A 981 -14.28 -17.23 -18.25
N LEU A 982 -14.70 -16.52 -19.31
CA LEU A 982 -14.90 -15.09 -19.33
C LEU A 982 -16.32 -14.74 -19.82
N TYR A 983 -16.83 -13.62 -19.31
CA TYR A 983 -18.17 -13.11 -19.58
C TYR A 983 -18.14 -11.64 -19.95
N PHE A 984 -19.19 -11.18 -20.63
CA PHE A 984 -19.32 -9.81 -21.13
C PHE A 984 -19.20 -8.75 -20.02
N HIS A 985 -19.68 -9.04 -18.80
CA HIS A 985 -19.61 -8.11 -17.66
C HIS A 985 -18.17 -7.73 -17.22
N HIS A 986 -17.15 -8.50 -17.60
CA HIS A 986 -15.75 -8.20 -17.25
C HIS A 986 -15.21 -6.94 -17.94
N TYR A 987 -15.83 -6.47 -19.02
CA TYR A 987 -15.40 -5.29 -19.76
C TYR A 987 -15.87 -3.95 -19.16
N PHE A 988 -16.90 -3.97 -18.31
CA PHE A 988 -17.52 -2.74 -17.76
C PHE A 988 -16.55 -1.83 -17.00
N PRO A 989 -15.59 -2.35 -16.20
CA PRO A 989 -14.53 -1.52 -15.65
C PRO A 989 -13.76 -0.72 -16.71
N ALA A 990 -13.37 -1.37 -17.82
CA ALA A 990 -12.68 -0.73 -18.92
C ALA A 990 -13.59 0.26 -19.67
N LEU A 991 -14.88 -0.07 -19.85
CA LEU A 991 -15.86 0.82 -20.47
C LEU A 991 -15.95 2.18 -19.77
N LEU A 992 -15.94 2.22 -18.43
CA LEU A 992 -16.00 3.47 -17.66
C LEU A 992 -14.85 4.42 -18.03
N PHE A 993 -13.62 3.89 -18.12
CA PHE A 993 -12.46 4.66 -18.57
C PHE A 993 -12.61 5.17 -20.01
N ASN A 994 -13.15 4.33 -20.90
CA ASN A 994 -13.35 4.70 -22.30
C ASN A 994 -14.43 5.78 -22.48
N SER A 995 -15.55 5.69 -21.75
CA SER A 995 -16.61 6.71 -21.76
C SER A 995 -16.11 8.06 -21.21
N MET A 996 -15.31 8.06 -20.15
CA MET A 996 -14.66 9.27 -19.65
C MET A 996 -13.69 9.88 -20.68
N LEU A 997 -12.87 9.04 -21.32
CA LEU A 997 -11.94 9.48 -22.36
C LEU A 997 -12.69 10.11 -23.54
N THR A 998 -13.80 9.49 -23.95
CA THR A 998 -14.65 9.98 -25.03
C THR A 998 -15.24 11.34 -24.74
N GLY A 999 -15.75 11.56 -23.51
CA GLY A 999 -16.27 12.86 -23.10
C GLY A 999 -15.21 13.97 -23.12
N ILE A 1000 -13.97 13.67 -22.70
CA ILE A 1000 -12.86 14.65 -22.72
C ILE A 1000 -12.39 14.94 -24.14
N ILE A 1001 -12.26 13.91 -25.00
CA ILE A 1001 -11.82 14.09 -26.38
C ILE A 1001 -12.86 14.83 -27.21
N LEU A 1002 -14.13 14.57 -26.99
CA LEU A 1002 -15.20 15.32 -27.62
C LEU A 1002 -15.11 16.82 -27.27
N ASP A 1003 -14.94 17.14 -25.98
CA ASP A 1003 -14.75 18.52 -25.52
C ASP A 1003 -13.49 19.16 -26.15
N TYR A 1004 -12.37 18.43 -26.21
CA TYR A 1004 -11.15 18.88 -26.88
C TYR A 1004 -11.37 19.17 -28.37
N LEU A 1005 -12.04 18.27 -29.10
CA LEU A 1005 -12.28 18.42 -30.54
C LEU A 1005 -13.25 19.57 -30.82
N LEU A 1006 -14.30 19.75 -30.01
CA LEU A 1006 -15.20 20.88 -30.13
C LEU A 1006 -14.44 22.20 -29.95
N GLU A 1007 -13.60 22.32 -28.91
CA GLU A 1007 -12.78 23.53 -28.72
C GLU A 1007 -11.79 23.78 -29.86
N GLU A 1008 -11.14 22.75 -30.42
CA GLU A 1008 -10.20 22.92 -31.53
C GLU A 1008 -10.89 23.28 -32.85
N MET A 1009 -12.01 22.62 -33.17
CA MET A 1009 -12.76 22.85 -34.41
C MET A 1009 -13.30 24.27 -34.49
N LEU A 1010 -13.75 24.81 -33.35
CA LEU A 1010 -14.36 26.14 -33.29
C LEU A 1010 -13.37 27.28 -33.48
N LYS A 1011 -12.06 27.05 -33.30
CA LYS A 1011 -11.02 28.06 -33.56
C LYS A 1011 -10.91 28.43 -35.05
N TYR A 1012 -11.37 27.56 -35.94
CA TYR A 1012 -11.32 27.81 -37.39
C TYR A 1012 -12.48 28.69 -37.90
N PHE A 1013 -13.49 28.96 -37.06
CA PHE A 1013 -14.68 29.72 -37.45
C PHE A 1013 -14.77 31.09 -36.75
N PRO A 1014 -15.49 32.07 -37.33
CA PRO A 1014 -15.79 33.33 -36.66
C PRO A 1014 -16.63 33.09 -35.40
N LYS A 1015 -16.40 33.86 -34.32
CA LYS A 1015 -17.01 33.65 -32.99
C LYS A 1015 -18.53 33.43 -33.01
N ASN A 1016 -19.27 34.20 -33.79
CA ASN A 1016 -20.73 34.10 -33.85
C ASN A 1016 -21.19 32.76 -34.47
N ILE A 1017 -20.57 32.36 -35.57
CA ILE A 1017 -20.86 31.09 -36.27
C ILE A 1017 -20.38 29.92 -35.41
N ALA A 1018 -19.21 30.06 -34.77
CA ALA A 1018 -18.64 29.06 -33.87
C ALA A 1018 -19.60 28.76 -32.70
N HIS A 1019 -20.17 29.77 -32.05
CA HIS A 1019 -21.15 29.55 -30.97
C HIS A 1019 -22.40 28.80 -31.46
N THR A 1020 -22.94 29.16 -32.63
CA THR A 1020 -24.09 28.45 -33.21
C THR A 1020 -23.73 26.98 -33.50
N ILE A 1021 -22.63 26.73 -34.21
CA ILE A 1021 -22.17 25.38 -34.53
C ILE A 1021 -21.96 24.56 -33.25
N TYR A 1022 -21.33 25.15 -32.24
CA TYR A 1022 -21.09 24.49 -30.95
C TYR A 1022 -22.38 24.01 -30.29
N HIS A 1023 -23.36 24.90 -30.12
CA HIS A 1023 -24.62 24.55 -29.47
C HIS A 1023 -25.44 23.56 -30.31
N THR A 1024 -25.45 23.71 -31.65
CA THR A 1024 -26.13 22.75 -32.54
C THR A 1024 -25.51 21.36 -32.45
N LEU A 1025 -24.18 21.24 -32.50
CA LEU A 1025 -23.49 19.96 -32.37
C LEU A 1025 -23.72 19.33 -31.00
N LEU A 1026 -23.65 20.12 -29.93
CA LEU A 1026 -23.87 19.63 -28.56
C LEU A 1026 -25.29 19.11 -28.38
N VAL A 1027 -26.30 19.85 -28.84
CA VAL A 1027 -27.70 19.42 -28.78
C VAL A 1027 -27.91 18.16 -29.62
N ALA A 1028 -27.35 18.09 -30.83
CA ALA A 1028 -27.47 16.90 -31.67
C ALA A 1028 -26.86 15.64 -31.00
N ILE A 1029 -25.68 15.77 -30.39
CA ILE A 1029 -25.03 14.67 -29.67
C ILE A 1029 -25.88 14.23 -28.47
N LEU A 1030 -26.34 15.18 -27.65
CA LEU A 1030 -27.17 14.90 -26.49
C LEU A 1030 -28.50 14.25 -26.87
N SER A 1031 -29.20 14.79 -27.86
CA SER A 1031 -30.44 14.22 -28.38
C SER A 1031 -30.24 12.81 -28.90
N THR A 1032 -29.12 12.53 -29.59
CA THR A 1032 -28.79 11.19 -30.09
C THR A 1032 -28.55 10.20 -28.94
N VAL A 1033 -27.79 10.59 -27.92
CA VAL A 1033 -27.53 9.74 -26.74
C VAL A 1033 -28.82 9.46 -25.98
N VAL A 1034 -29.65 10.48 -25.72
CA VAL A 1034 -30.93 10.30 -25.02
C VAL A 1034 -31.90 9.43 -25.84
N TYR A 1035 -32.03 9.69 -27.13
CA TYR A 1035 -32.90 8.92 -28.02
C TYR A 1035 -32.47 7.45 -28.09
N SER A 1036 -31.16 7.20 -28.21
CA SER A 1036 -30.60 5.84 -28.21
C SER A 1036 -30.90 5.10 -26.90
N PHE A 1037 -30.82 5.78 -25.76
CA PHE A 1037 -31.17 5.19 -24.48
C PHE A 1037 -32.65 4.81 -24.41
N VAL A 1038 -33.56 5.71 -24.80
CA VAL A 1038 -35.01 5.42 -24.81
C VAL A 1038 -35.29 4.19 -25.68
N LEU A 1039 -34.67 4.11 -26.85
CA LEU A 1039 -34.83 3.01 -27.80
C LEU A 1039 -34.40 1.65 -27.22
N PHE A 1040 -33.25 1.60 -26.56
CA PHE A 1040 -32.68 0.36 -26.01
C PHE A 1040 -33.04 0.11 -24.54
N SER A 1041 -33.70 1.05 -23.85
CA SER A 1041 -34.09 0.93 -22.43
C SER A 1041 -34.91 -0.32 -22.08
N PRO A 1042 -35.76 -0.88 -22.97
CA PRO A 1042 -36.46 -2.15 -22.67
C PRO A 1042 -35.52 -3.31 -22.41
N LEU A 1043 -34.28 -3.31 -22.92
CA LEU A 1043 -33.30 -4.36 -22.64
C LEU A 1043 -32.91 -4.44 -21.15
N ALA A 1044 -32.92 -3.28 -20.46
CA ALA A 1044 -32.61 -3.17 -19.04
C ALA A 1044 -33.84 -3.24 -18.15
N TYR A 1045 -34.89 -2.48 -18.49
CA TYR A 1045 -36.13 -2.39 -17.73
C TYR A 1045 -37.12 -3.53 -18.02
N GLY A 1046 -36.77 -4.46 -18.91
CA GLY A 1046 -37.54 -5.65 -19.22
C GLY A 1046 -38.33 -5.56 -20.53
N MET A 1047 -38.26 -6.65 -21.29
CA MET A 1047 -39.01 -6.85 -22.54
C MET A 1047 -40.12 -7.88 -22.34
N SER A 1048 -41.26 -7.65 -22.99
CA SER A 1048 -42.37 -8.60 -23.11
C SER A 1048 -42.67 -8.88 -24.59
N GLY A 1049 -43.25 -10.04 -24.88
CA GLY A 1049 -43.62 -10.44 -26.26
C GLY A 1049 -42.66 -11.45 -26.90
N PRO A 1050 -42.73 -11.66 -28.23
CA PRO A 1050 -41.91 -12.63 -28.97
C PRO A 1050 -40.44 -12.21 -29.14
N ASN A 1051 -39.57 -13.16 -29.50
CA ASN A 1051 -38.13 -12.91 -29.67
C ASN A 1051 -37.85 -11.88 -30.76
N ALA A 1052 -36.80 -11.05 -30.64
CA ALA A 1052 -36.42 -10.08 -31.67
C ALA A 1052 -36.12 -10.72 -33.04
N ASN A 1053 -35.93 -12.05 -33.10
CA ASN A 1053 -35.84 -12.79 -34.37
C ASN A 1053 -37.18 -12.88 -35.13
N GLU A 1054 -38.30 -12.74 -34.43
CA GLU A 1054 -39.62 -12.86 -35.04
C GLU A 1054 -40.07 -11.50 -35.62
N PRO A 1055 -40.59 -11.45 -36.87
CA PRO A 1055 -41.04 -10.20 -37.49
C PRO A 1055 -42.18 -9.47 -36.76
N ASN A 1056 -42.90 -10.19 -35.89
CA ASN A 1056 -44.00 -9.66 -35.07
C ASN A 1056 -43.50 -8.98 -33.77
N SER A 1057 -42.20 -9.01 -33.48
CA SER A 1057 -41.62 -8.48 -32.25
C SER A 1057 -41.43 -6.96 -32.33
N THR A 1058 -41.77 -6.26 -31.26
CA THR A 1058 -41.49 -4.83 -31.09
C THR A 1058 -39.99 -4.52 -31.09
N MET A 1059 -39.16 -5.53 -30.84
CA MET A 1059 -37.70 -5.43 -30.78
C MET A 1059 -37.02 -5.84 -32.10
N TYR A 1060 -37.78 -6.28 -33.12
CA TYR A 1060 -37.24 -6.75 -34.40
C TYR A 1060 -36.35 -5.70 -35.09
N GLY A 1061 -36.80 -4.44 -35.14
CA GLY A 1061 -36.04 -3.33 -35.74
C GLY A 1061 -34.79 -2.90 -34.96
N LEU A 1062 -34.61 -3.41 -33.73
CA LEU A 1062 -33.46 -3.08 -32.87
C LEU A 1062 -32.34 -4.12 -32.97
N LYS A 1063 -32.58 -5.23 -33.66
CA LYS A 1063 -31.58 -6.26 -33.90
C LYS A 1063 -30.63 -5.83 -35.02
N TRP A 1064 -29.61 -5.04 -34.69
CA TRP A 1064 -28.64 -4.54 -35.67
C TRP A 1064 -27.55 -5.55 -36.03
N LEU A 1065 -27.27 -6.52 -35.16
CA LEU A 1065 -26.35 -7.63 -35.43
C LEU A 1065 -27.07 -8.97 -35.33
N GLU A 1066 -26.74 -9.90 -36.23
CA GLU A 1066 -27.35 -11.24 -36.25
C GLU A 1066 -27.12 -12.03 -34.96
N SER A 1067 -25.98 -11.77 -34.30
CA SER A 1067 -25.54 -12.36 -33.04
C SER A 1067 -26.29 -11.84 -31.80
N TRP A 1068 -27.15 -10.82 -31.93
CA TRP A 1068 -27.98 -10.33 -30.84
C TRP A 1068 -29.25 -11.19 -30.73
N GLU A 1069 -29.42 -11.83 -29.58
CA GLU A 1069 -30.42 -12.89 -29.38
C GLU A 1069 -31.44 -12.50 -28.29
N PHE A 1070 -31.95 -11.27 -28.30
CA PHE A 1070 -32.81 -10.75 -27.21
C PHE A 1070 -34.32 -10.96 -27.36
#